data_AF-A0A316M9Y2-F1
#
_entry.id   AF-A0A316M9Y2-F1
#
_cell.length_a   1.000
_cell.length_b   1.000
_cell.length_c   1.000
_cell.angle_alpha   90.00
_cell.angle_beta   90.00
_cell.angle_gamma   90.00
#
_symmetry.space_group_name_H-M   'P 1'
#
loop_
_entity.id
_entity.type
_entity.pdbx_description
1 polymer ?
#
loop_
_entity_poly.entity_id
_entity_poly.type
_entity_poly.pdbx_seq_one_letter_code
_entity_poly.pdbx_strand_id
1 'polypeptide(L)'
;MAKRNIKFDLDFEQKDILSKFSIKQFDNALINISTYSEGKELNPVGNTCKLYVSVGNEVFLQNNGIRVLENTIEIDLDKNIVSSHGKALGELELTDSNGVFTSTTFIFDIDSKVGEGSTLPNGVEGFITKHERLIREFKNEINPKVEKLQSDINKSNNEINVINSELKQIERKNIEQDTRLKDVEYKNKVQDVYVKGLFNENNDKRLSIEGKGNSIKLEGSKKGLVTVDKVIGNTLVNIDIGGKFQKYSDTIIFRNGSESYLGLMKPSTVYTLFINYIPQGANRFKYSNCEHSPVSLVQGKSVYTLTTPSEINNNVKNPHIYGATGTVFTEEDANKVQIMLFEGDISVPPIDVFEGLQSTFENKLITQEMVDSEEELAENLGKYKCEVKVRGKNLFDGNWEYGSINDSTGSLTNASNEIRSVNFIKVYPGQKLCFTCESSKNIAIRLYDINRKYIGATEILIPSGTVVSGNAREIPENAYYMKVKLIETNLDLKLQIEEGTQVTPYESYLSRTQTVYLNSPLLKGDELVCREDGLYHHHKMGKVVFNGDEDEGWKLVIGSEKPNAPYYRYYTPLTDALPSSVCLNNRFKYLAGSSVEEEKCYITTNSNFTITKKDVSTLQEFKVWLQSNPVTVVYELAEPYHEKISDDKLLLEIPNSATLSVESVIPCTSISATYTGNVPSVYGLEETGITNTNDIAVTQTAVDFLLMSSMGAVMMMSFKNNTKGGNNMGAYFASRIMKKALKYEDVIRKYPEFKEDIDFILRSEGYGDLIVEL
;
A
#
# COMPACT_ATOMS: atom_id res chain seq x y z
N MET A 1 76.52 -37.39 9.29
CA MET A 1 75.55 -37.52 10.42
C MET A 1 74.18 -37.09 9.92
N ALA A 2 73.08 -37.68 10.41
CA ALA A 2 71.73 -37.23 10.05
C ALA A 2 71.53 -35.78 10.53
N LYS A 3 71.05 -34.91 9.62
CA LYS A 3 70.63 -33.54 9.93
C LYS A 3 69.16 -33.41 9.59
N ARG A 4 68.40 -32.73 10.44
CA ARG A 4 67.01 -32.38 10.12
C ARG A 4 67.02 -31.24 9.11
N ASN A 5 66.40 -31.45 7.95
CA ASN A 5 66.28 -30.42 6.93
C ASN A 5 64.99 -29.62 7.17
N ILE A 6 65.12 -28.31 7.32
CA ILE A 6 64.02 -27.39 7.65
C ILE A 6 63.95 -26.34 6.54
N LYS A 7 62.74 -26.05 6.05
CA LYS A 7 62.52 -25.07 4.98
C LYS A 7 61.37 -24.14 5.34
N PHE A 8 61.56 -22.83 5.17
CA PHE A 8 60.49 -21.84 5.31
C PHE A 8 60.81 -20.54 4.56
N ASP A 9 59.78 -19.74 4.34
CA ASP A 9 59.88 -18.43 3.69
C ASP A 9 59.99 -17.32 4.73
N LEU A 10 60.91 -16.38 4.49
CA LEU A 10 61.15 -15.22 5.34
C LEU A 10 61.08 -13.93 4.52
N ASP A 11 60.14 -13.06 4.91
CA ASP A 11 60.07 -11.70 4.42
C ASP A 11 60.82 -10.77 5.38
N PHE A 12 61.74 -9.97 4.85
CA PHE A 12 62.59 -9.08 5.65
C PHE A 12 61.83 -7.86 6.17
N GLU A 13 60.62 -7.56 5.66
CA GLU A 13 59.84 -6.37 6.02
C GLU A 13 58.44 -6.70 6.59
N GLN A 14 57.89 -7.88 6.30
CA GLN A 14 56.62 -8.32 6.86
C GLN A 14 56.81 -9.20 8.11
N LYS A 15 56.19 -8.80 9.23
CA LYS A 15 56.24 -9.57 10.48
C LYS A 15 55.41 -10.84 10.39
N ASP A 16 56.02 -11.97 10.73
CA ASP A 16 55.31 -13.22 11.01
C ASP A 16 55.27 -13.47 12.53
N ILE A 17 54.08 -13.75 13.05
CA ILE A 17 53.84 -13.96 14.48
C ILE A 17 53.71 -15.44 14.84
N LEU A 18 53.82 -16.35 13.86
CA LEU A 18 53.72 -17.79 14.07
C LEU A 18 55.10 -18.46 14.10
N SER A 19 55.19 -19.58 14.83
CA SER A 19 56.38 -20.41 14.89
C SER A 19 56.60 -21.10 13.54
N LYS A 20 57.77 -20.88 12.92
CA LYS A 20 58.14 -21.42 11.61
C LYS A 20 58.43 -22.92 11.67
N PHE A 21 58.97 -23.41 12.78
CA PHE A 21 59.30 -24.83 12.99
C PHE A 21 59.57 -25.15 14.47
N SER A 22 59.70 -26.45 14.78
CA SER A 22 60.17 -26.94 16.07
C SER A 22 61.38 -27.85 15.94
N ILE A 23 62.33 -27.79 16.86
CA ILE A 23 63.55 -28.62 16.92
C ILE A 23 63.81 -29.12 18.34
N LYS A 24 64.42 -30.31 18.52
CA LYS A 24 64.82 -30.79 19.85
C LYS A 24 66.19 -30.24 20.22
N GLN A 25 66.42 -30.01 21.52
CA GLN A 25 67.75 -29.61 22.01
C GLN A 25 68.85 -30.54 21.49
N PHE A 26 70.02 -29.99 21.16
CA PHE A 26 71.21 -30.72 20.68
C PHE A 26 71.09 -31.46 19.33
N ASP A 27 69.96 -31.35 18.62
CA ASP A 27 69.84 -31.92 17.28
C ASP A 27 70.65 -31.12 16.25
N ASN A 28 71.19 -31.81 15.24
CA ASN A 28 71.79 -31.14 14.09
C ASN A 28 70.68 -30.72 13.11
N ALA A 29 70.65 -29.47 12.67
CA ALA A 29 69.70 -29.01 11.65
C ALA A 29 70.38 -28.23 10.54
N LEU A 30 69.84 -28.40 9.32
CA LEU A 30 70.15 -27.61 8.16
C LEU A 30 68.88 -26.82 7.80
N ILE A 31 68.95 -25.51 7.89
CA ILE A 31 67.83 -24.61 7.62
C ILE A 31 68.02 -23.98 6.24
N ASN A 32 67.00 -24.05 5.39
CA ASN A 32 66.96 -23.37 4.11
C ASN A 32 65.86 -22.32 4.14
N ILE A 33 66.23 -21.05 3.98
CA ILE A 33 65.34 -19.91 4.09
C ILE A 33 65.19 -19.27 2.72
N SER A 34 64.00 -19.30 2.15
CA SER A 34 63.69 -18.56 0.92
C SER A 34 63.40 -17.10 1.28
N THR A 35 64.06 -16.15 0.61
CA THR A 35 64.15 -14.76 1.04
C THR A 35 63.25 -13.82 0.22
N TYR A 36 62.48 -12.98 0.91
CA TYR A 36 61.55 -12.01 0.32
C TYR A 36 61.70 -10.60 0.96
N SER A 37 61.27 -9.56 0.25
CA SER A 37 61.06 -8.19 0.78
C SER A 37 59.74 -7.65 0.22
N GLU A 38 58.83 -7.23 1.10
CA GLU A 38 57.48 -6.76 0.72
C GLU A 38 56.73 -7.73 -0.22
N GLY A 39 56.90 -9.04 -0.02
CA GLY A 39 56.28 -10.11 -0.81
C GLY A 39 56.95 -10.43 -2.14
N LYS A 40 58.09 -9.82 -2.47
CA LYS A 40 58.87 -10.09 -3.70
C LYS A 40 60.16 -10.83 -3.39
N GLU A 41 60.60 -11.72 -4.28
CA GLU A 41 61.85 -12.46 -4.12
C GLU A 41 63.04 -11.51 -3.95
N LEU A 42 63.79 -11.71 -2.86
CA LEU A 42 65.00 -10.98 -2.55
C LEU A 42 66.19 -11.87 -2.88
N ASN A 43 67.13 -11.39 -3.69
CA ASN A 43 68.38 -12.10 -3.98
C ASN A 43 69.49 -11.61 -3.03
N PRO A 44 69.92 -12.41 -2.04
CA PRO A 44 70.89 -11.97 -1.05
C PRO A 44 72.36 -12.14 -1.51
N VAL A 45 72.62 -12.68 -2.71
CA VAL A 45 73.99 -12.94 -3.21
C VAL A 45 74.83 -11.66 -3.21
N GLY A 46 76.06 -11.76 -2.70
CA GLY A 46 76.98 -10.63 -2.50
C GLY A 46 77.00 -10.10 -1.07
N ASN A 47 76.02 -10.46 -0.24
CA ASN A 47 76.02 -10.17 1.19
C ASN A 47 76.76 -11.24 2.00
N THR A 48 77.41 -10.81 3.08
CA THR A 48 77.72 -11.68 4.22
C THR A 48 76.49 -11.79 5.13
N CYS A 49 76.28 -12.92 5.78
CA CYS A 49 75.09 -13.15 6.63
C CYS A 49 75.49 -13.61 8.03
N LYS A 50 74.81 -13.06 9.05
CA LYS A 50 74.85 -13.52 10.44
C LYS A 50 73.46 -13.88 10.92
N LEU A 51 73.36 -14.88 11.78
CA LEU A 51 72.15 -15.27 12.48
C LEU A 51 72.28 -14.88 13.96
N TYR A 52 71.33 -14.09 14.45
CA TYR A 52 71.12 -13.84 15.86
C TYR A 52 69.92 -14.65 16.34
N VAL A 53 70.05 -15.35 17.46
CA VAL A 53 68.93 -16.07 18.08
C VAL A 53 68.87 -15.74 19.57
N SER A 54 67.72 -15.29 20.07
CA SER A 54 67.47 -15.22 21.51
C SER A 54 66.60 -16.39 21.98
N VAL A 55 66.96 -16.97 23.13
CA VAL A 55 66.17 -18.01 23.80
C VAL A 55 66.05 -17.61 25.27
N GLY A 56 64.88 -17.15 25.70
CA GLY A 56 64.70 -16.55 27.02
C GLY A 56 65.56 -15.29 27.19
N ASN A 57 66.52 -15.31 28.11
CA ASN A 57 67.44 -14.19 28.38
C ASN A 57 68.81 -14.34 27.69
N GLU A 58 69.05 -15.45 26.99
CA GLU A 58 70.32 -15.72 26.30
C GLU A 58 70.23 -15.30 24.84
N VAL A 59 71.32 -14.75 24.29
CA VAL A 59 71.43 -14.37 22.87
C VAL A 59 72.66 -15.05 22.28
N PHE A 60 72.46 -15.72 21.17
CA PHE A 60 73.48 -16.44 20.41
C PHE A 60 73.72 -15.75 19.08
N LEU A 61 74.97 -15.72 18.64
CA LEU A 61 75.39 -15.20 17.34
C LEU A 61 76.11 -16.32 16.57
N GLN A 62 75.66 -16.58 15.35
CA GLN A 62 76.32 -17.48 14.41
C GLN A 62 76.68 -16.73 13.12
N ASN A 63 77.96 -16.78 12.74
CA ASN A 63 78.49 -16.20 11.52
C ASN A 63 79.26 -17.21 10.64
N ASN A 64 79.32 -18.47 11.08
CA ASN A 64 79.95 -19.59 10.35
C ASN A 64 78.88 -20.62 9.96
N GLY A 65 79.14 -21.43 8.93
CA GLY A 65 78.18 -22.45 8.48
C GLY A 65 76.94 -21.88 7.77
N ILE A 66 77.00 -20.63 7.31
CA ILE A 66 75.96 -19.96 6.54
C ILE A 66 76.42 -19.83 5.09
N ARG A 67 75.56 -20.22 4.14
CA ARG A 67 75.78 -20.06 2.69
C ARG A 67 74.67 -19.20 2.12
N VAL A 68 75.05 -18.09 1.52
CA VAL A 68 74.14 -17.18 0.83
C VAL A 68 74.11 -17.58 -0.65
N LEU A 69 72.94 -17.99 -1.12
CA LEU A 69 72.68 -18.49 -2.47
C LEU A 69 71.65 -17.59 -3.15
N GLU A 70 71.40 -17.80 -4.44
CA GLU A 70 70.35 -17.09 -5.17
C GLU A 70 68.99 -17.35 -4.51
N ASN A 71 68.33 -16.28 -4.07
CA ASN A 71 67.03 -16.24 -3.39
C ASN A 71 66.90 -17.12 -2.12
N THR A 72 68.00 -17.66 -1.59
CA THR A 72 67.99 -18.61 -0.47
C THR A 72 69.20 -18.44 0.44
N ILE A 73 69.01 -18.59 1.75
CA ILE A 73 70.09 -18.68 2.74
C ILE A 73 70.04 -20.07 3.39
N GLU A 74 71.15 -20.82 3.28
CA GLU A 74 71.33 -22.13 3.91
C GLU A 74 72.16 -21.97 5.19
N ILE A 75 71.67 -22.47 6.33
CA ILE A 75 72.30 -22.36 7.64
C ILE A 75 72.45 -23.75 8.25
N ASP A 76 73.69 -24.16 8.50
CA ASP A 76 74.01 -25.31 9.35
C ASP A 76 73.97 -24.88 10.82
N LEU A 77 72.83 -25.06 11.48
CA LEU A 77 72.54 -24.44 12.78
C LEU A 77 73.52 -24.92 13.86
N ASP A 78 74.14 -23.97 14.58
CA ASP A 78 75.05 -24.28 15.68
C ASP A 78 74.28 -24.94 16.84
N LYS A 79 74.80 -26.07 17.33
CA LYS A 79 74.23 -26.80 18.46
C LYS A 79 74.12 -25.96 19.72
N ASN A 80 74.99 -24.97 19.90
CA ASN A 80 74.94 -24.09 21.07
C ASN A 80 73.65 -23.28 21.12
N ILE A 81 73.08 -22.90 19.96
CA ILE A 81 71.80 -22.18 19.87
C ILE A 81 70.66 -23.04 20.42
N VAL A 82 70.70 -24.35 20.13
CA VAL A 82 69.70 -25.32 20.59
C VAL A 82 70.10 -26.02 21.89
N SER A 83 70.99 -25.41 22.69
CA SER A 83 71.34 -25.91 24.01
C SER A 83 70.31 -25.54 25.09
N SER A 84 69.61 -24.41 24.92
CA SER A 84 68.51 -23.94 25.79
C SER A 84 67.15 -24.25 25.15
N HIS A 85 66.16 -24.65 25.95
CA HIS A 85 64.80 -24.97 25.47
C HIS A 85 63.83 -23.81 25.69
N GLY A 86 62.80 -23.72 24.85
CA GLY A 86 61.80 -22.65 24.89
C GLY A 86 61.58 -22.01 23.53
N LYS A 87 60.91 -20.86 23.53
CA LYS A 87 60.70 -20.06 22.31
C LYS A 87 61.98 -19.34 21.93
N ALA A 88 62.40 -19.53 20.68
CA ALA A 88 63.56 -18.89 20.08
C ALA A 88 63.11 -17.81 19.10
N LEU A 89 63.78 -16.65 19.15
CA LEU A 89 63.56 -15.51 18.26
C LEU A 89 64.80 -15.31 17.40
N GLY A 90 64.69 -15.55 16.10
CA GLY A 90 65.78 -15.47 15.14
C GLY A 90 65.71 -14.23 14.25
N GLU A 91 66.87 -13.63 13.96
CA GLU A 91 67.03 -12.53 13.01
C GLU A 91 68.25 -12.76 12.13
N LEU A 92 68.12 -12.45 10.84
CA LEU A 92 69.23 -12.48 9.90
C LEU A 92 69.73 -11.07 9.62
N GLU A 93 71.03 -10.87 9.79
CA GLU A 93 71.72 -9.64 9.42
C GLU A 93 72.52 -9.90 8.13
N LEU A 94 72.18 -9.19 7.06
CA LEU A 94 72.91 -9.15 5.80
C LEU A 94 73.81 -7.91 5.75
N THR A 95 75.03 -8.06 5.26
CA THR A 95 75.99 -6.94 5.15
C THR A 95 76.77 -7.01 3.84
N ASP A 96 76.80 -5.89 3.13
CA ASP A 96 77.61 -5.66 1.93
C ASP A 96 78.48 -4.39 2.09
N SER A 97 79.05 -3.88 0.99
CA SER A 97 79.84 -2.64 1.00
C SER A 97 79.00 -1.37 1.22
N ASN A 98 77.68 -1.44 1.07
CA ASN A 98 76.75 -0.32 1.13
C ASN A 98 76.08 -0.18 2.51
N GLY A 99 76.02 -1.25 3.30
CA GLY A 99 75.51 -1.18 4.66
C GLY A 99 75.07 -2.53 5.25
N VAL A 100 74.27 -2.43 6.31
CA VAL A 100 73.70 -3.57 7.04
C VAL A 100 72.18 -3.53 6.91
N PHE A 101 71.58 -4.69 6.66
CA PHE A 101 70.13 -4.88 6.52
C PHE A 101 69.70 -6.10 7.36
N THR A 102 68.67 -5.96 8.21
CA THR A 102 68.24 -7.01 9.14
C THR A 102 66.81 -7.46 8.84
N SER A 103 66.55 -8.76 8.93
CA SER A 103 65.21 -9.32 8.72
C SER A 103 64.26 -8.96 9.85
N THR A 104 62.95 -9.12 9.61
CA THR A 104 62.01 -9.28 10.72
C THR A 104 62.37 -10.51 11.57
N THR A 105 61.97 -10.46 12.84
CA THR A 105 62.16 -11.57 13.78
C THR A 105 61.28 -12.76 13.36
N PHE A 106 61.88 -13.94 13.16
CA PHE A 106 61.15 -15.20 12.98
C PHE A 106 61.22 -16.05 14.24
N ILE A 107 60.14 -16.77 14.53
CA ILE A 107 59.98 -17.53 15.77
C ILE A 107 60.13 -19.02 15.48
N PHE A 108 60.81 -19.76 16.36
CA PHE A 108 60.79 -21.23 16.34
C PHE A 108 60.83 -21.81 17.76
N ASP A 109 60.36 -23.04 17.94
CA ASP A 109 60.32 -23.69 19.25
C ASP A 109 61.48 -24.70 19.42
N ILE A 110 62.20 -24.61 20.52
CA ILE A 110 63.22 -25.59 20.92
C ILE A 110 62.66 -26.46 22.03
N ASP A 111 62.28 -27.69 21.68
CA ASP A 111 61.76 -28.67 22.60
C ASP A 111 62.89 -29.31 23.42
N SER A 112 62.61 -29.55 24.70
CA SER A 112 63.56 -30.29 25.55
C SER A 112 63.84 -31.70 25.01
N LYS A 113 65.12 -32.09 25.03
CA LYS A 113 65.54 -33.45 24.69
C LYS A 113 65.61 -34.30 25.95
N VAL A 114 64.85 -35.39 25.96
CA VAL A 114 64.82 -36.31 27.10
C VAL A 114 66.05 -37.23 26.99
N GLY A 115 67.12 -36.95 27.75
CA GLY A 115 68.21 -37.93 27.90
C GLY A 115 69.65 -37.44 28.11
N GLU A 116 69.99 -36.16 27.93
CA GLU A 116 71.36 -35.66 28.18
C GLU A 116 71.32 -34.43 29.11
N GLY A 117 71.94 -34.55 30.30
CA GLY A 117 72.24 -33.42 31.19
C GLY A 117 71.46 -33.30 32.51
N SER A 118 70.51 -34.20 32.82
CA SER A 118 69.84 -34.18 34.13
C SER A 118 70.59 -35.03 35.16
N THR A 119 71.42 -34.39 36.00
CA THR A 119 71.78 -34.99 37.30
C THR A 119 70.52 -35.05 38.16
N LEU A 120 70.16 -36.26 38.62
CA LEU A 120 69.05 -36.52 39.55
C LEU A 120 69.46 -36.11 40.98
N PRO A 121 68.75 -35.19 41.65
CA PRO A 121 68.75 -35.10 43.10
C PRO A 121 67.45 -35.70 43.63
N ASN A 122 67.57 -36.88 44.23
CA ASN A 122 66.65 -37.47 45.22
C ASN A 122 65.17 -37.67 44.82
N GLY A 123 64.82 -38.95 44.63
CA GLY A 123 63.45 -39.45 44.80
C GLY A 123 62.63 -39.47 43.52
N VAL A 124 62.26 -40.68 43.09
CA VAL A 124 61.44 -40.94 41.90
C VAL A 124 60.03 -40.34 42.08
N GLU A 125 59.80 -39.13 41.55
CA GLU A 125 58.46 -38.74 41.12
C GLU A 125 58.23 -39.43 39.77
N GLY A 126 57.36 -40.44 39.75
CA GLY A 126 57.06 -41.20 38.55
C GLY A 126 56.59 -40.29 37.41
N PHE A 127 56.88 -40.65 36.16
CA PHE A 127 56.48 -39.92 34.96
C PHE A 127 55.00 -39.47 34.97
N ILE A 128 54.13 -40.29 35.56
CA ILE A 128 52.69 -40.03 35.72
C ILE A 128 52.46 -38.86 36.68
N THR A 129 53.07 -38.87 37.87
CA THR A 129 52.89 -37.84 38.91
C THR A 129 53.37 -36.46 38.42
N LYS A 130 54.46 -36.40 37.65
CA LYS A 130 54.94 -35.16 37.03
C LYS A 130 53.97 -34.62 35.97
N HIS A 131 53.40 -35.48 35.13
CA HIS A 131 52.39 -35.08 34.15
C HIS A 131 51.09 -34.63 34.82
N GLU A 132 50.63 -35.34 35.85
CA GLU A 132 49.45 -34.97 36.62
C GLU A 132 49.62 -33.61 37.32
N ARG A 133 50.81 -33.33 37.86
CA ARG A 133 51.14 -32.02 38.45
C ARG A 133 51.11 -30.90 37.40
N LEU A 134 51.75 -31.09 36.25
CA LEU A 134 51.74 -30.12 35.15
C LEU A 134 50.32 -29.87 34.62
N ILE A 135 49.50 -30.91 34.46
CA ILE A 135 48.09 -30.77 34.07
C ILE A 135 47.32 -29.97 35.14
N ARG A 136 47.59 -30.21 36.42
CA ARG A 136 46.94 -29.49 37.52
C ARG A 136 47.34 -28.01 37.55
N GLU A 137 48.62 -27.70 37.40
CA GLU A 137 49.12 -26.32 37.33
C GLU A 137 48.55 -25.58 36.13
N PHE A 138 48.52 -26.23 34.95
CA PHE A 138 47.92 -25.66 33.73
C PHE A 138 46.43 -25.39 33.90
N LYS A 139 45.67 -26.32 34.49
CA LYS A 139 44.25 -26.12 34.80
C LYS A 139 44.03 -24.98 35.79
N ASN A 140 44.86 -24.88 36.83
CA ASN A 140 44.75 -23.80 37.83
C ASN A 140 45.08 -22.43 37.24
N GLU A 141 45.91 -22.35 36.21
CA GLU A 141 46.21 -21.09 35.53
C GLU A 141 45.14 -20.68 34.50
N ILE A 142 44.65 -21.65 33.72
CA ILE A 142 43.75 -21.40 32.60
C ILE A 142 42.29 -21.25 33.05
N ASN A 143 41.81 -22.08 33.98
CA ASN A 143 40.39 -22.09 34.36
C ASN A 143 39.90 -20.73 34.89
N PRO A 144 40.62 -20.02 35.79
CA PRO A 144 40.17 -18.71 36.25
C PRO A 144 40.11 -17.66 35.12
N LYS A 145 41.02 -17.75 34.13
CA LYS A 145 41.01 -16.86 32.95
C LYS A 145 39.79 -17.13 32.08
N VAL A 146 39.43 -18.39 31.87
CA VAL A 146 38.24 -18.79 31.11
C VAL A 146 36.96 -18.37 31.83
N GLU A 147 36.86 -18.59 33.13
CA GLU A 147 35.70 -18.17 33.94
C GLU A 147 35.50 -16.65 33.92
N LYS A 148 36.60 -15.89 34.01
CA LYS A 148 36.54 -14.43 33.89
C LYS A 148 36.05 -13.99 32.50
N LEU A 149 36.59 -14.58 31.43
CA LEU A 149 36.13 -14.31 30.07
C LEU A 149 34.65 -14.63 29.88
N GLN A 150 34.17 -15.74 30.44
CA GLN A 150 32.76 -16.12 30.39
C GLN A 150 31.88 -15.09 31.12
N SER A 151 32.32 -14.60 32.28
CA SER A 151 31.64 -13.56 33.04
C SER A 151 31.57 -12.24 32.27
N ASP A 152 32.68 -11.82 31.65
CA ASP A 152 32.75 -10.59 30.86
C ASP A 152 31.85 -10.67 29.61
N ILE A 153 31.83 -11.81 28.91
CA ILE A 153 30.92 -12.07 27.78
C ILE A 153 29.45 -11.97 28.22
N ASN A 154 29.10 -12.58 29.35
CA ASN A 154 27.72 -12.53 29.87
C ASN A 154 27.30 -11.10 30.22
N LYS A 155 28.21 -10.31 30.80
CA LYS A 155 27.95 -8.90 31.11
C LYS A 155 27.72 -8.09 29.83
N SER A 156 28.57 -8.23 28.82
CA SER A 156 28.40 -7.55 27.53
C SER A 156 27.11 -7.96 26.82
N ASN A 157 26.71 -9.24 26.89
CA ASN A 157 25.45 -9.70 26.32
C ASN A 157 24.23 -9.06 27.00
N ASN A 158 24.27 -8.90 28.33
CA ASN A 158 23.20 -8.22 29.06
C ASN A 158 23.12 -6.74 28.67
N GLU A 159 24.26 -6.05 28.54
CA GLU A 159 24.32 -4.66 28.08
C GLU A 159 23.76 -4.51 26.65
N ILE A 160 24.11 -5.42 25.73
CA ILE A 160 23.56 -5.46 24.36
C ILE A 160 22.04 -5.66 24.39
N ASN A 161 21.53 -6.55 25.23
CA ASN A 161 20.08 -6.78 25.34
C ASN A 161 19.33 -5.54 25.84
N VAL A 162 19.90 -4.81 26.81
CA VAL A 162 19.33 -3.53 27.28
C VAL A 162 19.33 -2.51 26.15
N ILE A 163 20.45 -2.31 25.46
CA ILE A 163 20.55 -1.38 24.33
C ILE A 163 19.54 -1.71 23.23
N ASN A 164 19.39 -3.00 22.87
CA ASN A 164 18.39 -3.43 21.89
C ASN A 164 16.95 -3.14 22.32
N SER A 165 16.66 -3.26 23.62
CA SER A 165 15.34 -2.93 24.16
C SER A 165 15.04 -1.42 24.10
N GLU A 166 16.05 -0.59 24.37
CA GLU A 166 15.96 0.87 24.28
C GLU A 166 15.83 1.33 22.83
N LEU A 167 16.60 0.76 21.91
CA LEU A 167 16.50 1.03 20.47
C LEU A 167 15.09 0.75 19.94
N LYS A 168 14.49 -0.41 20.29
CA LYS A 168 13.10 -0.73 19.94
C LYS A 168 12.10 0.28 20.52
N GLN A 169 12.34 0.80 21.73
CA GLN A 169 11.49 1.85 22.30
C GLN A 169 11.63 3.18 21.55
N ILE A 170 12.85 3.55 21.16
CA ILE A 170 13.13 4.76 20.38
C ILE A 170 12.49 4.67 19.00
N GLU A 171 12.62 3.53 18.31
CA GLU A 171 11.98 3.29 17.01
C GLU A 171 10.47 3.45 17.09
N ARG A 172 9.82 2.84 18.10
CA ARG A 172 8.37 3.04 18.34
C ARG A 172 8.01 4.50 18.55
N LYS A 173 8.77 5.24 19.36
CA LYS A 173 8.54 6.67 19.61
C LYS A 173 8.74 7.52 18.36
N ASN A 174 9.71 7.19 17.51
CA ASN A 174 9.94 7.89 16.25
C ASN A 174 8.80 7.64 15.27
N ILE A 175 8.32 6.39 15.15
CA ILE A 175 7.13 6.06 14.33
C ILE A 175 5.90 6.81 14.82
N GLU A 176 5.69 6.87 16.14
CA GLU A 176 4.58 7.62 16.75
C GLU A 176 4.71 9.13 16.48
N GLN A 177 5.91 9.70 16.58
CA GLN A 177 6.17 11.11 16.25
C GLN A 177 5.94 11.40 14.77
N ASP A 178 6.42 10.57 13.85
CA ASP A 178 6.20 10.74 12.41
C ASP A 178 4.70 10.64 12.06
N THR A 179 3.98 9.72 12.69
CA THR A 179 2.53 9.59 12.54
C THR A 179 1.83 10.86 13.03
N ARG A 180 2.20 11.38 14.21
CA ARG A 180 1.67 12.65 14.73
C ARG A 180 2.04 13.84 13.85
N LEU A 181 3.24 13.88 13.28
CA LEU A 181 3.67 14.96 12.39
C LEU A 181 2.84 14.96 11.09
N LYS A 182 2.61 13.78 10.50
CA LYS A 182 1.73 13.60 9.33
C LYS A 182 0.28 14.00 9.64
N ASP A 183 -0.23 13.64 10.81
CA ASP A 183 -1.56 14.05 11.28
C ASP A 183 -1.65 15.58 11.45
N VAL A 184 -0.64 16.20 12.07
CA VAL A 184 -0.56 17.67 12.20
C VAL A 184 -0.43 18.35 10.84
N GLU A 185 0.37 17.81 9.90
CA GLU A 185 0.45 18.35 8.53
C GLU A 185 -0.88 18.22 7.78
N TYR A 186 -1.57 17.09 7.93
CA TYR A 186 -2.90 16.90 7.35
C TYR A 186 -3.89 17.89 7.96
N LYS A 187 -3.96 17.98 9.30
CA LYS A 187 -4.81 18.94 10.02
C LYS A 187 -4.47 20.39 9.67
N ASN A 188 -3.20 20.74 9.52
CA ASN A 188 -2.77 22.08 9.09
C ASN A 188 -3.15 22.36 7.64
N LYS A 189 -3.04 21.38 6.72
CA LYS A 189 -3.52 21.54 5.33
C LYS A 189 -5.04 21.67 5.28
N VAL A 190 -5.75 20.86 6.08
CA VAL A 190 -7.21 20.94 6.24
C VAL A 190 -7.61 22.29 6.82
N GLN A 191 -6.93 22.77 7.87
CA GLN A 191 -7.13 24.11 8.43
C GLN A 191 -6.77 25.22 7.44
N ASP A 192 -5.66 25.11 6.72
CA ASP A 192 -5.25 26.10 5.71
C ASP A 192 -6.25 26.16 4.56
N VAL A 193 -6.88 25.04 4.21
CA VAL A 193 -8.00 25.02 3.27
C VAL A 193 -9.31 25.50 3.89
N TYR A 194 -9.63 25.19 5.15
CA TYR A 194 -10.78 25.77 5.84
C TYR A 194 -10.62 27.27 5.98
N VAL A 195 -9.42 27.78 6.26
CA VAL A 195 -9.09 29.20 6.30
C VAL A 195 -9.21 29.81 4.90
N LYS A 196 -8.69 29.15 3.85
CA LYS A 196 -8.94 29.55 2.45
C LYS A 196 -10.41 29.44 2.03
N GLY A 197 -11.17 28.56 2.68
CA GLY A 197 -12.60 28.35 2.53
C GLY A 197 -13.43 29.43 3.23
N LEU A 198 -13.02 29.83 4.44
CA LEU A 198 -13.54 30.95 5.22
C LEU A 198 -13.28 32.27 4.48
N PHE A 199 -12.13 32.42 3.81
CA PHE A 199 -11.89 33.53 2.87
C PHE A 199 -12.76 33.47 1.60
N ASN A 200 -13.38 32.32 1.29
CA ASN A 200 -14.35 32.15 0.21
C ASN A 200 -15.81 32.20 0.70
N GLU A 201 -16.09 32.38 2.00
CA GLU A 201 -17.49 32.51 2.50
C GLU A 201 -18.19 33.79 2.01
N ASN A 202 -17.46 34.70 1.35
CA ASN A 202 -18.03 35.83 0.62
C ASN A 202 -18.15 35.63 -0.91
N ASN A 203 -17.77 34.48 -1.50
CA ASN A 203 -17.97 34.15 -2.93
C ASN A 203 -17.74 32.64 -3.18
N ASP A 204 -18.78 31.82 -2.93
CA ASP A 204 -18.72 30.35 -2.87
C ASP A 204 -18.34 29.68 -4.21
N LYS A 205 -17.07 29.31 -4.35
CA LYS A 205 -16.47 28.60 -5.50
C LYS A 205 -16.62 27.07 -5.39
N ARG A 206 -17.46 26.54 -4.50
CA ARG A 206 -17.69 25.09 -4.38
C ARG A 206 -18.86 24.65 -5.26
N LEU A 207 -18.70 23.50 -5.90
CA LEU A 207 -19.74 22.83 -6.69
C LEU A 207 -20.23 21.62 -5.92
N SER A 208 -21.50 21.26 -6.11
CA SER A 208 -22.09 20.03 -5.59
C SER A 208 -22.49 19.13 -6.75
N ILE A 209 -22.30 17.83 -6.61
CA ILE A 209 -22.72 16.84 -7.59
C ILE A 209 -23.25 15.60 -6.89
N GLU A 210 -24.22 14.95 -7.51
CA GLU A 210 -24.67 13.60 -7.18
C GLU A 210 -24.64 12.76 -8.46
N GLY A 211 -24.12 11.54 -8.35
CA GLY A 211 -24.10 10.58 -9.45
C GLY A 211 -24.35 9.17 -8.96
N LYS A 212 -24.77 8.28 -9.88
CA LYS A 212 -25.09 6.88 -9.58
C LYS A 212 -23.86 6.00 -9.62
N GLY A 213 -23.87 4.91 -8.85
CA GLY A 213 -22.82 3.90 -8.88
C GLY A 213 -21.61 4.26 -8.04
N ASN A 214 -20.48 3.62 -8.37
CA ASN A 214 -19.24 3.69 -7.59
C ASN A 214 -18.31 4.84 -7.98
N SER A 215 -18.60 5.62 -9.02
CA SER A 215 -17.70 6.64 -9.53
C SER A 215 -18.46 7.82 -10.12
N ILE A 216 -18.03 9.02 -9.80
CA ILE A 216 -18.59 10.26 -10.32
C ILE A 216 -17.45 11.19 -10.77
N LYS A 217 -17.62 11.79 -11.94
CA LYS A 217 -16.67 12.78 -12.45
C LYS A 217 -16.99 14.15 -11.86
N LEU A 218 -16.02 14.79 -11.23
CA LEU A 218 -16.18 16.11 -10.63
C LEU A 218 -16.02 17.16 -11.74
N GLU A 219 -17.06 17.34 -12.54
CA GLU A 219 -17.05 18.24 -13.69
C GLU A 219 -16.71 19.68 -13.27
N GLY A 220 -15.80 20.32 -14.01
CA GLY A 220 -15.33 21.68 -13.68
C GLY A 220 -14.46 21.78 -12.43
N SER A 221 -14.05 20.66 -11.82
CA SER A 221 -13.17 20.67 -10.64
C SER A 221 -11.82 21.32 -10.91
N LYS A 222 -11.33 22.04 -9.90
CA LYS A 222 -10.00 22.64 -9.85
C LYS A 222 -9.22 22.09 -8.68
N LYS A 223 -7.90 22.21 -8.76
CA LYS A 223 -7.01 21.84 -7.66
C LYS A 223 -7.51 22.45 -6.33
N GLY A 224 -7.81 21.61 -5.36
CA GLY A 224 -8.49 22.02 -4.12
C GLY A 224 -8.88 20.82 -3.27
N LEU A 225 -10.09 20.85 -2.69
CA LEU A 225 -10.63 19.75 -1.89
C LEU A 225 -11.98 19.27 -2.40
N VAL A 226 -12.28 18.00 -2.14
CA VAL A 226 -13.61 17.40 -2.20
C VAL A 226 -13.99 16.87 -0.82
N THR A 227 -15.20 17.18 -0.40
CA THR A 227 -15.88 16.51 0.70
C THR A 227 -16.84 15.50 0.08
N VAL A 228 -16.78 14.23 0.50
CA VAL A 228 -17.82 13.27 0.18
C VAL A 228 -18.95 13.47 1.16
N ASP A 229 -20.06 14.01 0.68
CA ASP A 229 -21.18 14.39 1.54
C ASP A 229 -22.01 13.17 1.90
N LYS A 230 -22.24 12.29 0.90
CA LYS A 230 -23.05 11.09 1.06
C LYS A 230 -22.60 9.95 0.15
N VAL A 231 -22.64 8.72 0.67
CA VAL A 231 -22.62 7.47 -0.11
C VAL A 231 -23.83 6.64 0.29
N ILE A 232 -24.64 6.22 -0.69
CA ILE A 232 -25.86 5.43 -0.43
C ILE A 232 -25.63 3.97 -0.80
N GLY A 233 -25.82 3.09 0.18
CA GLY A 233 -25.64 1.65 0.02
C GLY A 233 -26.68 1.00 -0.87
N ASN A 234 -26.34 -0.19 -1.33
CA ASN A 234 -27.23 -1.05 -2.10
C ASN A 234 -27.18 -2.47 -1.54
N THR A 235 -28.19 -3.27 -1.85
CA THR A 235 -28.23 -4.70 -1.55
C THR A 235 -28.93 -5.39 -2.69
N LEU A 236 -28.21 -6.32 -3.31
CA LEU A 236 -28.70 -7.06 -4.46
C LEU A 236 -28.90 -8.52 -4.08
N VAL A 237 -30.01 -9.07 -4.56
CA VAL A 237 -30.31 -10.49 -4.46
C VAL A 237 -30.07 -11.09 -5.83
N ASN A 238 -29.06 -11.94 -5.96
CA ASN A 238 -28.90 -12.77 -7.13
C ASN A 238 -29.95 -13.88 -7.07
N ILE A 239 -30.93 -13.78 -7.95
CA ILE A 239 -32.06 -14.71 -8.04
C ILE A 239 -31.63 -16.04 -8.68
N ASP A 240 -30.49 -16.06 -9.37
CA ASP A 240 -29.97 -17.26 -10.02
C ASP A 240 -28.83 -17.87 -9.22
N ILE A 241 -29.11 -18.97 -8.52
CA ILE A 241 -28.21 -19.54 -7.50
C ILE A 241 -27.79 -20.96 -7.92
N GLY A 242 -26.50 -21.12 -8.25
CA GLY A 242 -25.74 -22.36 -8.03
C GLY A 242 -25.81 -23.50 -9.08
N GLY A 243 -26.39 -23.29 -10.26
CA GLY A 243 -26.36 -24.30 -11.33
C GLY A 243 -25.10 -24.23 -12.21
N LYS A 244 -24.70 -25.36 -12.81
CA LYS A 244 -23.67 -25.37 -13.86
C LYS A 244 -24.34 -25.39 -15.23
N PHE A 245 -23.76 -24.66 -16.17
CA PHE A 245 -24.14 -24.78 -17.57
C PHE A 245 -23.59 -26.09 -18.16
N GLN A 246 -24.42 -26.74 -18.96
CA GLN A 246 -24.09 -27.93 -19.72
C GLN A 246 -24.33 -27.66 -21.20
N LYS A 247 -23.42 -28.17 -22.04
CA LYS A 247 -23.53 -28.07 -23.50
C LYS A 247 -24.54 -29.09 -24.06
N TYR A 248 -25.37 -28.62 -24.99
CA TYR A 248 -26.26 -29.42 -25.83
C TYR A 248 -26.23 -28.92 -27.28
N SER A 249 -25.43 -29.56 -28.14
CA SER A 249 -25.31 -29.17 -29.56
C SER A 249 -24.94 -27.69 -29.76
N ASP A 250 -25.89 -26.88 -30.23
CA ASP A 250 -25.81 -25.43 -30.50
C ASP A 250 -26.45 -24.59 -29.37
N THR A 251 -26.70 -25.21 -28.23
CA THR A 251 -27.36 -24.61 -27.06
C THR A 251 -26.54 -24.91 -25.81
N ILE A 252 -26.33 -23.92 -24.97
CA ILE A 252 -25.85 -24.08 -23.60
C ILE A 252 -27.06 -23.96 -22.66
N ILE A 253 -27.26 -24.97 -21.82
CA ILE A 253 -28.42 -25.08 -20.94
C ILE A 253 -27.94 -25.08 -19.50
N PHE A 254 -28.54 -24.24 -18.66
CA PHE A 254 -28.30 -24.31 -17.22
C PHE A 254 -28.96 -25.56 -16.64
N ARG A 255 -28.27 -26.36 -15.82
CA ARG A 255 -28.89 -27.43 -15.04
C ARG A 255 -28.53 -27.27 -13.57
N ASN A 256 -29.56 -27.13 -12.73
CA ASN A 256 -29.40 -27.26 -11.29
C ASN A 256 -29.61 -28.74 -10.88
N GLY A 257 -28.80 -29.23 -9.94
CA GLY A 257 -28.85 -30.58 -9.39
C GLY A 257 -29.98 -30.82 -8.38
N SER A 258 -30.68 -29.77 -7.96
CA SER A 258 -31.84 -29.85 -7.06
C SER A 258 -32.63 -28.55 -7.15
N GLU A 259 -33.95 -28.65 -7.26
CA GLU A 259 -34.98 -27.59 -7.20
C GLU A 259 -34.49 -26.14 -7.43
N SER A 260 -34.66 -25.65 -8.65
CA SER A 260 -34.41 -24.27 -9.05
C SER A 260 -35.22 -23.27 -8.21
N TYR A 261 -34.54 -22.45 -7.39
CA TYR A 261 -35.13 -21.37 -6.56
C TYR A 261 -35.61 -20.14 -7.37
N LEU A 262 -36.21 -20.36 -8.54
CA LEU A 262 -36.59 -19.31 -9.51
C LEU A 262 -37.88 -18.56 -9.16
N GLY A 263 -38.40 -18.76 -7.94
CA GLY A 263 -39.62 -18.13 -7.47
C GLY A 263 -39.44 -16.75 -6.82
N LEU A 264 -38.24 -16.19 -6.85
CA LEU A 264 -37.98 -14.82 -6.36
C LEU A 264 -38.44 -13.74 -7.35
N MET A 265 -38.75 -14.10 -8.60
CA MET A 265 -39.20 -13.13 -9.59
C MET A 265 -40.64 -12.66 -9.34
N LYS A 266 -40.87 -11.36 -9.49
CA LYS A 266 -42.15 -10.67 -9.33
C LYS A 266 -42.80 -10.47 -10.70
N PRO A 267 -44.13 -10.55 -10.83
CA PRO A 267 -44.83 -10.26 -12.09
C PRO A 267 -44.66 -8.80 -12.51
N SER A 268 -44.75 -8.52 -13.82
CA SER A 268 -44.64 -7.16 -14.40
C SER A 268 -43.44 -6.35 -13.92
N THR A 269 -42.31 -7.01 -13.65
CA THR A 269 -41.14 -6.40 -13.01
C THR A 269 -39.94 -6.47 -13.95
N VAL A 270 -39.19 -5.37 -14.00
CA VAL A 270 -37.94 -5.28 -14.76
C VAL A 270 -36.83 -5.96 -13.96
N TYR A 271 -36.04 -6.77 -14.65
CA TYR A 271 -34.86 -7.43 -14.14
C TYR A 271 -33.64 -7.10 -15.00
N THR A 272 -32.49 -6.96 -14.35
CA THR A 272 -31.20 -6.86 -15.02
C THR A 272 -30.53 -8.23 -15.03
N LEU A 273 -30.28 -8.73 -16.23
CA LEU A 273 -29.48 -9.91 -16.50
C LEU A 273 -28.04 -9.50 -16.74
N PHE A 274 -27.15 -10.01 -15.92
CA PHE A 274 -25.72 -9.96 -16.14
C PHE A 274 -25.22 -11.30 -16.66
N ILE A 275 -24.41 -11.29 -17.72
CA ILE A 275 -23.73 -12.46 -18.27
C ILE A 275 -22.24 -12.13 -18.33
N ASN A 276 -21.41 -12.85 -17.57
CA ASN A 276 -19.98 -12.58 -17.48
C ASN A 276 -19.22 -12.90 -18.79
N TYR A 277 -19.74 -13.84 -19.59
CA TYR A 277 -19.10 -14.40 -20.77
C TYR A 277 -20.16 -14.84 -21.78
N ILE A 278 -20.05 -14.32 -23.00
CA ILE A 278 -20.87 -14.75 -24.13
C ILE A 278 -19.99 -15.61 -25.06
N PRO A 279 -20.28 -16.92 -25.19
CA PRO A 279 -19.56 -17.80 -26.09
C PRO A 279 -19.62 -17.32 -27.55
N GLN A 280 -18.53 -17.54 -28.29
CA GLN A 280 -18.48 -17.13 -29.69
C GLN A 280 -19.59 -17.83 -30.50
N GLY A 281 -20.37 -17.05 -31.25
CA GLY A 281 -21.51 -17.55 -32.04
C GLY A 281 -22.82 -17.64 -31.26
N ALA A 282 -22.82 -17.40 -29.94
CA ALA A 282 -24.04 -17.18 -29.17
C ALA A 282 -24.72 -15.88 -29.62
N ASN A 283 -26.02 -15.94 -29.87
CA ASN A 283 -26.77 -14.81 -30.43
C ASN A 283 -28.07 -14.52 -29.69
N ARG A 284 -28.51 -15.40 -28.78
CA ARG A 284 -29.76 -15.19 -28.04
C ARG A 284 -29.76 -15.89 -26.68
N PHE A 285 -30.29 -15.21 -25.68
CA PHE A 285 -30.55 -15.76 -24.36
C PHE A 285 -32.05 -15.93 -24.16
N LYS A 286 -32.49 -17.11 -23.71
CA LYS A 286 -33.90 -17.40 -23.43
C LYS A 286 -34.07 -17.72 -21.95
N TYR A 287 -35.03 -17.03 -21.37
CA TYR A 287 -35.59 -17.32 -20.06
C TYR A 287 -37.11 -17.48 -20.18
N SER A 288 -37.68 -18.55 -19.64
CA SER A 288 -39.05 -18.97 -19.99
C SER A 288 -40.15 -18.07 -19.41
N ASN A 289 -39.84 -17.31 -18.36
CA ASN A 289 -40.78 -16.44 -17.64
C ASN A 289 -40.53 -14.95 -17.91
N CYS A 290 -40.15 -14.57 -19.13
CA CYS A 290 -39.92 -13.18 -19.50
C CYS A 290 -40.58 -12.84 -20.85
N GLU A 291 -41.28 -11.70 -20.94
CA GLU A 291 -42.00 -11.26 -22.15
C GLU A 291 -41.07 -10.93 -23.32
N HIS A 292 -39.86 -10.44 -23.01
CA HIS A 292 -38.86 -10.01 -23.99
C HIS A 292 -37.77 -11.07 -24.21
N SER A 293 -38.13 -12.34 -24.00
CA SER A 293 -37.25 -13.50 -24.19
C SER A 293 -37.64 -14.27 -25.46
N PRO A 294 -36.69 -14.58 -26.37
CA PRO A 294 -35.25 -14.46 -26.15
C PRO A 294 -34.68 -13.05 -26.39
N VAL A 295 -33.69 -12.65 -25.60
CA VAL A 295 -32.92 -11.41 -25.77
C VAL A 295 -31.77 -11.64 -26.74
N SER A 296 -31.58 -10.74 -27.70
CA SER A 296 -30.45 -10.76 -28.63
C SER A 296 -29.13 -10.49 -27.89
N LEU A 297 -28.21 -11.45 -27.94
CA LEU A 297 -26.88 -11.33 -27.37
C LEU A 297 -25.96 -10.62 -28.37
N VAL A 298 -25.05 -9.82 -27.83
CA VAL A 298 -24.07 -9.04 -28.59
C VAL A 298 -22.71 -9.34 -27.99
N GLN A 299 -21.77 -9.78 -28.82
CA GLN A 299 -20.43 -10.11 -28.35
C GLN A 299 -19.80 -8.90 -27.64
N GLY A 300 -19.30 -9.11 -26.42
CA GLY A 300 -18.70 -8.06 -25.59
C GLY A 300 -19.67 -7.29 -24.70
N LYS A 301 -21.00 -7.41 -24.89
CA LYS A 301 -21.99 -6.81 -24.00
C LYS A 301 -22.36 -7.77 -22.86
N SER A 302 -22.35 -7.30 -21.62
CA SER A 302 -22.55 -8.16 -20.44
C SER A 302 -23.85 -7.91 -19.68
N VAL A 303 -24.60 -6.85 -20.03
CA VAL A 303 -25.79 -6.39 -19.29
C VAL A 303 -26.99 -6.32 -20.22
N TYR A 304 -28.11 -6.90 -19.79
CA TYR A 304 -29.36 -6.94 -20.52
C TYR A 304 -30.53 -6.70 -19.56
N THR A 305 -31.65 -6.23 -20.09
CA THR A 305 -32.89 -6.05 -19.32
C THR A 305 -33.94 -7.05 -19.79
N LEU A 306 -34.66 -7.63 -18.84
CA LEU A 306 -35.77 -8.54 -19.04
C LEU A 306 -36.98 -7.99 -18.29
N THR A 307 -38.19 -8.24 -18.79
CA THR A 307 -39.42 -7.95 -18.04
C THR A 307 -40.20 -9.24 -17.88
N THR A 308 -40.60 -9.53 -16.66
CA THR A 308 -41.50 -10.65 -16.37
C THR A 308 -42.93 -10.32 -16.82
N PRO A 309 -43.70 -11.32 -17.26
CA PRO A 309 -45.10 -11.13 -17.62
C PRO A 309 -45.96 -10.78 -16.40
N SER A 310 -47.19 -10.33 -16.67
CA SER A 310 -48.21 -10.08 -15.64
C SER A 310 -48.55 -11.32 -14.80
N GLU A 311 -48.33 -12.51 -15.33
CA GLU A 311 -48.51 -13.79 -14.64
C GLU A 311 -47.27 -14.67 -14.82
N ILE A 312 -46.63 -15.06 -13.72
CA ILE A 312 -45.46 -15.95 -13.75
C ILE A 312 -45.91 -17.40 -13.55
N ASN A 313 -45.54 -18.28 -14.47
CA ASN A 313 -45.81 -19.71 -14.36
C ASN A 313 -44.74 -20.40 -13.49
N ASN A 314 -45.17 -21.21 -12.52
CA ASN A 314 -44.29 -22.01 -11.66
C ASN A 314 -43.58 -23.17 -12.42
N ASN A 315 -44.01 -23.52 -13.63
CA ASN A 315 -43.32 -24.49 -14.51
C ASN A 315 -42.16 -23.82 -15.26
N VAL A 316 -41.06 -23.56 -14.56
CA VAL A 316 -39.89 -22.86 -15.12
C VAL A 316 -39.00 -23.83 -15.90
N LYS A 317 -38.64 -23.49 -17.15
CA LYS A 317 -37.49 -24.12 -17.83
C LYS A 317 -36.25 -23.25 -17.62
N ASN A 318 -35.11 -23.92 -17.41
CA ASN A 318 -33.81 -23.33 -17.12
C ASN A 318 -33.39 -22.23 -18.11
N PRO A 319 -32.53 -21.27 -17.72
CA PRO A 319 -31.92 -20.34 -18.66
C PRO A 319 -31.18 -21.08 -19.79
N HIS A 320 -31.33 -20.57 -21.01
CA HIS A 320 -30.69 -21.11 -22.20
C HIS A 320 -29.93 -20.03 -22.95
N ILE A 321 -28.71 -20.32 -23.36
CA ILE A 321 -27.97 -19.55 -24.37
C ILE A 321 -27.97 -20.36 -25.67
N TYR A 322 -28.39 -19.76 -26.77
CA TYR A 322 -28.37 -20.41 -28.07
C TYR A 322 -27.37 -19.75 -29.00
N GLY A 323 -26.79 -20.57 -29.88
CA GLY A 323 -26.04 -20.12 -31.04
C GLY A 323 -26.91 -20.00 -32.29
N ALA A 324 -26.32 -19.43 -33.34
CA ALA A 324 -26.86 -19.53 -34.69
C ALA A 324 -26.80 -20.98 -35.19
N THR A 325 -27.64 -21.34 -36.17
CA THR A 325 -27.63 -22.67 -36.79
C THR A 325 -26.22 -23.07 -37.24
N GLY A 326 -25.75 -24.24 -36.78
CA GLY A 326 -24.39 -24.74 -37.08
C GLY A 326 -23.31 -24.30 -36.08
N THR A 327 -23.66 -23.50 -35.07
CA THR A 327 -22.75 -23.17 -33.96
C THR A 327 -22.52 -24.42 -33.11
N VAL A 328 -21.26 -24.67 -32.73
CA VAL A 328 -20.90 -25.73 -31.79
C VAL A 328 -20.23 -25.09 -30.59
N PHE A 329 -20.89 -25.14 -29.44
CA PHE A 329 -20.27 -24.72 -28.19
C PHE A 329 -19.34 -25.79 -27.64
N THR A 330 -18.41 -25.45 -26.78
CA THR A 330 -17.53 -26.40 -26.07
C THR A 330 -17.98 -26.56 -24.62
N GLU A 331 -17.49 -27.59 -23.94
CA GLU A 331 -17.68 -27.71 -22.49
C GLU A 331 -16.93 -26.61 -21.73
N GLU A 332 -15.81 -26.15 -22.28
CA GLU A 332 -15.07 -24.98 -21.77
C GLU A 332 -15.92 -23.70 -21.84
N ASP A 333 -16.66 -23.49 -22.93
CA ASP A 333 -17.59 -22.35 -23.05
C ASP A 333 -18.65 -22.40 -21.95
N ALA A 334 -19.27 -23.56 -21.73
CA ALA A 334 -20.28 -23.74 -20.70
C ALA A 334 -19.72 -23.45 -19.29
N ASN A 335 -18.48 -23.86 -19.01
CA ASN A 335 -17.84 -23.62 -17.72
C ASN A 335 -17.46 -22.14 -17.47
N LYS A 336 -17.36 -21.33 -18.53
CA LYS A 336 -17.06 -19.89 -18.41
C LYS A 336 -18.31 -19.04 -18.19
N VAL A 337 -19.47 -19.48 -18.69
CA VAL A 337 -20.72 -18.74 -18.56
C VAL A 337 -21.19 -18.76 -17.10
N GLN A 338 -21.39 -17.57 -16.55
CA GLN A 338 -22.08 -17.30 -15.29
C GLN A 338 -23.07 -16.18 -15.54
N ILE A 339 -24.25 -16.30 -14.92
CA ILE A 339 -25.29 -15.31 -15.02
C ILE A 339 -25.72 -14.87 -13.62
N MET A 340 -26.11 -13.59 -13.52
CA MET A 340 -26.78 -13.07 -12.34
C MET A 340 -28.05 -12.37 -12.79
N LEU A 341 -29.10 -12.51 -12.00
CA LEU A 341 -30.39 -11.89 -12.28
C LEU A 341 -30.81 -11.06 -11.07
N PHE A 342 -30.98 -9.76 -11.29
CA PHE A 342 -31.28 -8.80 -10.25
C PHE A 342 -32.58 -8.06 -10.52
N GLU A 343 -33.36 -7.80 -9.48
CA GLU A 343 -34.56 -6.96 -9.59
C GLU A 343 -34.19 -5.50 -9.87
N GLY A 344 -34.88 -4.90 -10.85
CA GLY A 344 -34.72 -3.50 -11.26
C GLY A 344 -33.85 -3.32 -12.51
N ASP A 345 -33.85 -2.07 -13.00
CA ASP A 345 -32.93 -1.61 -14.04
C ASP A 345 -31.62 -1.14 -13.36
N ILE A 346 -30.62 -2.01 -13.37
CA ILE A 346 -29.32 -1.83 -12.73
C ILE A 346 -28.33 -1.46 -13.82
N SER A 347 -28.08 -0.16 -13.94
CA SER A 347 -27.20 0.40 -14.97
C SER A 347 -25.72 0.01 -14.79
N VAL A 348 -25.31 -0.31 -13.55
CA VAL A 348 -23.95 -0.76 -13.23
C VAL A 348 -24.07 -2.09 -12.51
N PRO A 349 -23.79 -3.24 -13.17
CA PRO A 349 -23.86 -4.53 -12.52
C PRO A 349 -22.71 -4.69 -11.52
N PRO A 350 -22.81 -5.66 -10.61
CA PRO A 350 -21.71 -6.07 -9.76
C PRO A 350 -20.46 -6.46 -10.55
N ILE A 351 -19.31 -6.20 -9.94
CA ILE A 351 -18.00 -6.47 -10.55
C ILE A 351 -17.75 -7.99 -10.63
N ASP A 352 -18.21 -8.73 -9.62
CA ASP A 352 -18.00 -10.16 -9.46
C ASP A 352 -19.33 -10.91 -9.30
N VAL A 353 -19.30 -12.21 -9.63
CA VAL A 353 -20.44 -13.10 -9.43
C VAL A 353 -20.53 -13.51 -7.96
N PHE A 354 -21.74 -13.47 -7.40
CA PHE A 354 -22.01 -13.91 -6.04
C PHE A 354 -23.31 -14.70 -5.95
N GLU A 355 -23.44 -15.51 -4.91
CA GLU A 355 -24.65 -16.29 -4.63
C GLU A 355 -25.51 -15.60 -3.56
N GLY A 356 -26.83 -15.70 -3.70
CA GLY A 356 -27.77 -15.21 -2.68
C GLY A 356 -27.81 -13.68 -2.60
N LEU A 357 -27.43 -13.10 -1.47
CA LEU A 357 -27.57 -11.67 -1.18
C LEU A 357 -26.22 -11.07 -0.82
N GLN A 358 -25.92 -9.89 -1.36
CA GLN A 358 -24.72 -9.14 -1.01
C GLN A 358 -24.98 -7.62 -1.01
N SER A 359 -24.31 -6.91 -0.10
CA SER A 359 -24.44 -5.46 0.09
C SER A 359 -23.16 -4.70 -0.27
N THR A 360 -23.26 -3.37 -0.38
CA THR A 360 -22.11 -2.49 -0.66
C THR A 360 -21.05 -2.62 0.45
N PHE A 361 -19.78 -2.74 0.05
CA PHE A 361 -18.60 -3.02 0.90
C PHE A 361 -18.58 -4.37 1.60
N GLU A 362 -19.57 -5.25 1.42
CA GLU A 362 -19.59 -6.55 2.11
C GLU A 362 -18.41 -7.45 1.72
N ASN A 363 -17.91 -7.32 0.49
CA ASN A 363 -16.72 -8.04 0.02
C ASN A 363 -15.39 -7.48 0.57
N LYS A 364 -15.45 -6.42 1.38
CA LYS A 364 -14.28 -5.74 1.98
C LYS A 364 -14.19 -6.02 3.49
N LEU A 365 -14.76 -7.14 3.95
CA LEU A 365 -14.63 -7.61 5.33
C LEU A 365 -13.16 -7.89 5.65
N ILE A 366 -12.67 -7.33 6.75
CA ILE A 366 -11.33 -7.62 7.26
C ILE A 366 -11.35 -8.98 7.94
N THR A 367 -10.54 -9.90 7.42
CA THR A 367 -10.44 -11.29 7.89
C THR A 367 -9.21 -11.48 8.80
N GLN A 368 -9.17 -12.60 9.52
CA GLN A 368 -8.02 -12.95 10.35
C GLN A 368 -6.74 -13.09 9.51
N GLU A 369 -6.85 -13.60 8.28
CA GLU A 369 -5.72 -13.75 7.35
C GLU A 369 -5.04 -12.41 7.03
N MET A 370 -5.83 -11.34 6.82
CA MET A 370 -5.31 -9.99 6.55
C MET A 370 -4.59 -9.38 7.76
N VAL A 371 -5.02 -9.75 8.97
CA VAL A 371 -4.38 -9.31 10.21
C VAL A 371 -3.09 -10.08 10.43
N ASP A 372 -3.12 -11.40 10.23
CA ASP A 372 -1.96 -12.28 10.39
C ASP A 372 -0.86 -11.99 9.35
N SER A 373 -1.22 -11.49 8.16
CA SER A 373 -0.28 -11.05 7.11
C SER A 373 0.20 -9.61 7.27
N GLU A 374 -0.21 -8.90 8.33
CA GLU A 374 0.08 -7.47 8.57
C GLU A 374 -0.45 -6.51 7.48
N GLU A 375 -1.39 -6.96 6.63
CA GLU A 375 -2.09 -6.09 5.67
C GLU A 375 -3.07 -5.13 6.36
N GLU A 376 -3.63 -5.54 7.51
CA GLU A 376 -4.59 -4.78 8.30
C GLU A 376 -4.32 -4.89 9.81
N LEU A 377 -4.81 -3.91 10.56
CA LEU A 377 -4.68 -3.89 12.02
C LEU A 377 -5.71 -4.80 12.68
N ALA A 378 -5.33 -5.45 13.79
CA ALA A 378 -6.21 -6.34 14.56
C ALA A 378 -7.48 -5.64 15.07
N GLU A 379 -7.44 -4.32 15.32
CA GLU A 379 -8.61 -3.52 15.74
C GLU A 379 -9.69 -3.36 14.65
N ASN A 380 -9.36 -3.68 13.41
CA ASN A 380 -10.26 -3.62 12.26
C ASN A 380 -10.84 -4.99 11.91
N LEU A 381 -10.41 -6.07 12.59
CA LEU A 381 -10.92 -7.41 12.37
C LEU A 381 -12.45 -7.44 12.50
N GLY A 382 -13.14 -8.01 11.50
CA GLY A 382 -14.60 -8.08 11.46
C GLY A 382 -15.30 -6.79 10.98
N LYS A 383 -14.57 -5.70 10.73
CA LYS A 383 -15.10 -4.48 10.10
C LYS A 383 -15.00 -4.54 8.57
N TYR A 384 -15.71 -3.63 7.90
CA TYR A 384 -15.72 -3.53 6.45
C TYR A 384 -14.93 -2.30 5.99
N LYS A 385 -13.90 -2.52 5.18
CA LYS A 385 -13.03 -1.46 4.66
C LYS A 385 -13.73 -0.69 3.54
N CYS A 386 -13.93 0.61 3.76
CA CYS A 386 -14.46 1.54 2.78
C CYS A 386 -13.34 2.47 2.30
N GLU A 387 -12.93 2.32 1.04
CA GLU A 387 -11.90 3.15 0.43
C GLU A 387 -12.54 4.15 -0.53
N VAL A 388 -12.39 5.43 -0.20
CA VAL A 388 -12.78 6.55 -1.04
C VAL A 388 -11.54 7.04 -1.77
N LYS A 389 -11.60 7.04 -3.10
CA LYS A 389 -10.48 7.36 -3.96
C LYS A 389 -10.79 8.53 -4.87
N VAL A 390 -9.89 9.51 -4.84
CA VAL A 390 -9.79 10.57 -5.84
C VAL A 390 -8.68 10.22 -6.82
N ARG A 391 -8.95 10.46 -8.11
CA ARG A 391 -7.97 10.36 -9.17
C ARG A 391 -8.04 11.59 -10.08
N GLY A 392 -6.90 12.07 -10.55
CA GLY A 392 -6.85 13.08 -11.62
C GLY A 392 -7.22 12.53 -12.99
N LYS A 393 -7.20 13.42 -13.98
CA LYS A 393 -7.47 13.09 -15.39
C LYS A 393 -6.43 12.16 -16.01
N ASN A 394 -5.16 12.28 -15.60
CA ASN A 394 -4.08 11.41 -16.08
C ASN A 394 -4.22 10.02 -15.41
N LEU A 395 -4.46 9.00 -16.22
CA LEU A 395 -4.65 7.61 -15.84
C LEU A 395 -3.33 6.86 -15.66
N PHE A 396 -2.25 7.35 -16.29
CA PHE A 396 -0.93 6.74 -16.21
C PHE A 396 -0.15 7.30 -15.03
N ASP A 397 0.39 6.42 -14.19
CA ASP A 397 1.06 6.77 -12.93
C ASP A 397 2.49 7.31 -13.09
N GLY A 398 3.02 7.32 -14.31
CA GLY A 398 4.38 7.79 -14.60
C GLY A 398 5.46 6.75 -14.35
N ASN A 399 5.12 5.55 -13.86
CA ASN A 399 6.10 4.53 -13.51
C ASN A 399 6.49 3.71 -14.74
N TRP A 400 7.68 4.02 -15.26
CA TRP A 400 8.33 3.30 -16.35
C TRP A 400 9.36 2.29 -15.83
N GLU A 401 9.52 1.17 -16.53
CA GLU A 401 10.66 0.26 -16.40
C GLU A 401 11.21 -0.14 -17.76
N TYR A 402 12.48 -0.54 -17.81
CA TYR A 402 13.06 -1.13 -19.02
C TYR A 402 12.40 -2.47 -19.34
N GLY A 403 12.04 -2.66 -20.61
CA GLY A 403 11.46 -3.89 -21.08
C GLY A 403 10.41 -3.67 -22.15
N SER A 404 10.08 -4.75 -22.86
CA SER A 404 9.02 -4.76 -23.85
C SER A 404 7.84 -5.60 -23.35
N ILE A 405 6.75 -5.58 -24.11
CA ILE A 405 5.58 -6.42 -23.89
C ILE A 405 5.26 -7.11 -25.21
N ASN A 406 5.19 -8.44 -25.18
CA ASN A 406 4.92 -9.26 -26.35
C ASN A 406 3.51 -8.99 -26.91
N ASP A 407 3.43 -8.85 -28.23
CA ASP A 407 2.24 -8.43 -28.98
C ASP A 407 1.20 -9.54 -29.16
N SER A 408 1.58 -10.79 -28.93
CA SER A 408 0.70 -11.95 -29.07
C SER A 408 0.28 -12.54 -27.73
N THR A 409 1.08 -12.35 -26.68
CA THR A 409 0.85 -12.97 -25.37
C THR A 409 0.65 -11.98 -24.23
N GLY A 410 0.97 -10.70 -24.43
CA GLY A 410 0.97 -9.70 -23.35
C GLY A 410 2.00 -9.95 -22.26
N SER A 411 2.93 -10.89 -22.48
CA SER A 411 3.98 -11.25 -21.52
C SER A 411 5.10 -10.21 -21.53
N LEU A 412 5.66 -9.97 -20.34
CA LEU A 412 6.78 -9.07 -20.14
C LEU A 412 8.07 -9.70 -20.71
N THR A 413 8.84 -8.95 -21.49
CA THR A 413 10.14 -9.38 -22.04
C THR A 413 11.23 -8.36 -21.72
N ASN A 414 12.48 -8.80 -21.62
CA ASN A 414 13.60 -7.88 -21.38
C ASN A 414 13.97 -7.16 -22.68
N ALA A 415 14.15 -5.85 -22.60
CA ALA A 415 14.62 -4.98 -23.67
C ALA A 415 15.29 -3.76 -23.03
N SER A 416 16.44 -3.33 -23.54
CA SER A 416 17.19 -2.19 -23.01
C SER A 416 16.97 -0.88 -23.77
N ASN A 417 16.28 -0.95 -24.91
CA ASN A 417 15.95 0.17 -25.80
C ASN A 417 14.43 0.48 -25.82
N GLU A 418 13.68 -0.15 -24.93
CA GLU A 418 12.25 0.04 -24.77
C GLU A 418 11.91 0.24 -23.30
N ILE A 419 10.88 1.04 -23.06
CA ILE A 419 10.26 1.21 -21.74
C ILE A 419 8.82 0.74 -21.79
N ARG A 420 8.32 0.28 -20.64
CA ARG A 420 6.93 -0.14 -20.47
C ARG A 420 6.37 0.30 -19.13
N SER A 421 5.05 0.39 -19.03
CA SER A 421 4.40 0.70 -17.76
C SER A 421 4.61 -0.44 -16.77
N VAL A 422 5.08 -0.08 -15.57
CA VAL A 422 5.24 -1.02 -14.45
C VAL A 422 3.87 -1.57 -14.06
N ASN A 423 2.93 -0.66 -13.81
CA ASN A 423 1.59 -1.00 -13.37
C ASN A 423 0.60 -1.15 -14.53
N PHE A 424 -0.48 -1.87 -14.27
CA PHE A 424 -1.65 -1.87 -15.14
C PHE A 424 -2.41 -0.56 -14.98
N ILE A 425 -2.80 0.03 -16.10
CA ILE A 425 -3.64 1.22 -16.16
C ILE A 425 -5.08 0.75 -16.29
N LYS A 426 -5.92 1.04 -15.29
CA LYS A 426 -7.34 0.65 -15.29
C LYS A 426 -8.12 1.47 -16.32
N VAL A 427 -8.87 0.78 -17.17
CA VAL A 427 -9.74 1.34 -18.22
C VAL A 427 -11.10 0.68 -18.16
N TYR A 428 -12.07 1.17 -18.92
CA TYR A 428 -13.41 0.58 -18.98
C TYR A 428 -13.84 0.26 -20.43
N PRO A 429 -14.67 -0.78 -20.61
CA PRO A 429 -15.38 -1.05 -21.86
C PRO A 429 -15.98 0.21 -22.51
N GLY A 430 -15.71 0.42 -23.81
CA GLY A 430 -16.23 1.55 -24.58
C GLY A 430 -15.63 2.92 -24.22
N GLN A 431 -14.72 2.99 -23.24
CA GLN A 431 -14.10 4.24 -22.80
C GLN A 431 -13.26 4.84 -23.94
N LYS A 432 -13.40 6.14 -24.18
CA LYS A 432 -12.56 6.85 -25.15
C LYS A 432 -11.40 7.49 -24.42
N LEU A 433 -10.17 7.21 -24.86
CA LEU A 433 -8.95 7.73 -24.26
C LEU A 433 -8.18 8.59 -25.26
N CYS A 434 -7.66 9.72 -24.83
CA CYS A 434 -6.67 10.49 -25.58
C CYS A 434 -5.30 10.44 -24.89
N PHE A 435 -4.25 10.65 -25.68
CA PHE A 435 -2.87 10.48 -25.26
C PHE A 435 -2.09 11.74 -25.58
N THR A 436 -1.27 12.20 -24.63
CA THR A 436 -0.38 13.35 -24.80
C THR A 436 1.00 12.98 -24.31
N CYS A 437 2.03 13.28 -25.11
CA CYS A 437 3.41 12.98 -24.78
C CYS A 437 4.27 14.21 -25.11
N GLU A 438 5.32 14.46 -24.32
CA GLU A 438 6.22 15.61 -24.52
C GLU A 438 6.99 15.58 -25.85
N SER A 439 7.09 14.41 -26.46
CA SER A 439 7.70 14.20 -27.77
C SER A 439 6.88 13.20 -28.58
N SER A 440 7.11 13.18 -29.90
CA SER A 440 6.42 12.24 -30.79
C SER A 440 6.87 10.83 -30.58
N LYS A 441 5.89 9.97 -30.35
CA LYS A 441 6.10 8.56 -30.11
C LYS A 441 5.00 7.74 -30.74
N ASN A 442 5.35 6.51 -31.11
CA ASN A 442 4.36 5.45 -31.27
C ASN A 442 4.19 4.78 -29.91
N ILE A 443 2.97 4.83 -29.37
CA ILE A 443 2.60 4.17 -28.12
C ILE A 443 1.95 2.83 -28.49
N ALA A 444 2.63 1.75 -28.12
CA ALA A 444 2.06 0.42 -28.22
C ALA A 444 1.26 0.09 -26.95
N ILE A 445 0.03 -0.34 -27.12
CA ILE A 445 -0.95 -0.63 -26.07
C ILE A 445 -1.22 -2.14 -26.03
N ARG A 446 -1.23 -2.72 -24.83
CA ARG A 446 -1.63 -4.11 -24.57
C ARG A 446 -2.85 -4.08 -23.69
N LEU A 447 -3.90 -4.80 -24.08
CA LEU A 447 -5.19 -4.80 -23.44
C LEU A 447 -5.41 -6.13 -22.70
N TYR A 448 -6.07 -6.03 -21.55
CA TYR A 448 -6.33 -7.15 -20.66
C TYR A 448 -7.77 -7.09 -20.15
N ASP A 449 -8.36 -8.26 -19.91
CA ASP A 449 -9.70 -8.40 -19.32
C ASP A 449 -9.70 -8.05 -17.82
N ILE A 450 -10.87 -8.17 -17.18
CA ILE A 450 -11.06 -7.90 -15.75
C ILE A 450 -10.17 -8.76 -14.83
N ASN A 451 -9.73 -9.93 -15.31
CA ASN A 451 -8.84 -10.85 -14.61
C ASN A 451 -7.36 -10.64 -14.97
N ARG A 452 -7.03 -9.53 -15.64
CA ARG A 452 -5.70 -9.19 -16.15
C ARG A 452 -5.14 -10.23 -17.13
N LYS A 453 -6.00 -11.00 -17.81
CA LYS A 453 -5.60 -11.89 -18.90
C LYS A 453 -5.52 -11.12 -20.20
N TYR A 454 -4.49 -11.39 -21.00
CA TYR A 454 -4.24 -10.70 -22.26
C TYR A 454 -5.36 -10.97 -23.28
N ILE A 455 -5.85 -9.92 -23.92
CA ILE A 455 -6.93 -10.01 -24.92
C ILE A 455 -6.60 -9.36 -26.26
N GLY A 456 -5.53 -8.55 -26.34
CA GLY A 456 -5.10 -7.98 -27.61
C GLY A 456 -4.12 -6.83 -27.51
N ALA A 457 -3.59 -6.44 -28.66
CA ALA A 457 -2.66 -5.34 -28.82
C ALA A 457 -3.21 -4.29 -29.79
N THR A 458 -2.85 -3.05 -29.57
CA THR A 458 -3.04 -1.98 -30.55
C THR A 458 -1.91 -0.96 -30.44
N GLU A 459 -1.85 0.00 -31.35
CA GLU A 459 -0.83 1.04 -31.39
C GLU A 459 -1.47 2.39 -31.74
N ILE A 460 -0.87 3.47 -31.24
CA ILE A 460 -1.28 4.85 -31.50
C ILE A 460 -0.04 5.68 -31.80
N LEU A 461 -0.03 6.33 -32.97
CA LEU A 461 0.98 7.31 -33.31
C LEU A 461 0.59 8.70 -32.76
N ILE A 462 1.52 9.35 -32.05
CA ILE A 462 1.44 10.76 -31.64
C ILE A 462 2.39 11.60 -32.52
N PRO A 463 1.88 12.38 -33.51
CA PRO A 463 2.68 13.25 -34.38
C PRO A 463 3.42 14.38 -33.65
N SER A 464 4.46 14.96 -34.26
CA SER A 464 5.30 16.02 -33.64
C SER A 464 4.75 17.41 -33.86
N GLY A 465 4.77 18.23 -32.82
CA GLY A 465 4.61 19.68 -32.93
C GLY A 465 3.18 20.17 -33.11
N THR A 466 2.17 19.31 -32.96
CA THR A 466 0.76 19.70 -32.98
C THR A 466 0.05 19.01 -31.82
N VAL A 467 -0.75 19.76 -31.07
CA VAL A 467 -1.84 19.23 -30.24
C VAL A 467 -2.73 18.42 -31.19
N VAL A 468 -2.50 17.12 -31.33
CA VAL A 468 -3.35 16.29 -32.17
C VAL A 468 -4.60 15.97 -31.35
N SER A 469 -5.54 16.91 -31.37
CA SER A 469 -6.95 16.57 -31.27
C SER A 469 -7.26 15.61 -32.43
N GLY A 470 -7.35 14.31 -32.16
CA GLY A 470 -7.73 13.40 -33.26
C GLY A 470 -7.77 11.91 -33.02
N ASN A 471 -6.99 11.34 -32.10
CA ASN A 471 -6.92 9.87 -31.99
C ASN A 471 -7.44 9.38 -30.63
N ALA A 472 -8.66 9.78 -30.28
CA ALA A 472 -9.37 9.14 -29.18
C ALA A 472 -9.46 7.64 -29.48
N ARG A 473 -8.88 6.80 -28.64
CA ARG A 473 -8.95 5.36 -28.77
C ARG A 473 -10.13 4.86 -27.96
N GLU A 474 -11.05 4.21 -28.64
CA GLU A 474 -12.12 3.48 -27.98
C GLU A 474 -11.57 2.16 -27.46
N ILE A 475 -11.74 1.94 -26.16
CA ILE A 475 -11.35 0.73 -25.46
C ILE A 475 -12.37 -0.37 -25.79
N PRO A 476 -11.93 -1.57 -26.22
CA PRO A 476 -12.85 -2.67 -26.52
C PRO A 476 -13.76 -3.02 -25.34
N GLU A 477 -14.96 -3.50 -25.64
CA GLU A 477 -16.02 -3.79 -24.66
C GLU A 477 -15.65 -4.86 -23.61
N ASN A 478 -14.55 -5.59 -23.81
CA ASN A 478 -14.04 -6.61 -22.89
C ASN A 478 -12.71 -6.23 -22.20
N ALA A 479 -12.22 -5.00 -22.38
CA ALA A 479 -10.96 -4.54 -21.82
C ALA A 479 -11.16 -3.71 -20.54
N TYR A 480 -10.48 -4.10 -19.47
CA TYR A 480 -10.55 -3.44 -18.15
C TYR A 480 -9.19 -2.94 -17.65
N TYR A 481 -8.11 -3.42 -18.26
CA TYR A 481 -6.77 -2.93 -17.99
C TYR A 481 -5.97 -2.78 -19.29
N MET A 482 -5.01 -1.88 -19.25
CA MET A 482 -4.02 -1.73 -20.31
C MET A 482 -2.60 -1.59 -19.75
N LYS A 483 -1.62 -1.96 -20.56
CA LYS A 483 -0.22 -1.55 -20.40
C LYS A 483 0.24 -0.84 -21.65
N VAL A 484 1.21 0.05 -21.49
CA VAL A 484 1.83 0.79 -22.59
C VAL A 484 3.31 0.45 -22.70
N LYS A 485 3.83 0.43 -23.93
CA LYS A 485 5.26 0.33 -24.21
C LYS A 485 5.66 1.33 -25.31
N LEU A 486 6.90 1.77 -25.27
CA LEU A 486 7.50 2.67 -26.27
C LEU A 486 8.95 2.28 -26.54
N ILE A 487 9.40 2.53 -27.78
CA ILE A 487 10.83 2.53 -28.13
C ILE A 487 11.42 3.85 -27.61
N GLU A 488 11.98 3.78 -26.41
CA GLU A 488 12.53 4.88 -25.65
C GLU A 488 13.46 4.31 -24.56
N THR A 489 14.37 5.14 -24.05
CA THR A 489 15.29 4.83 -22.94
C THR A 489 15.16 5.79 -21.76
N ASN A 490 14.48 6.93 -21.95
CA ASN A 490 14.16 7.88 -20.91
C ASN A 490 13.00 7.39 -20.01
N LEU A 491 13.32 6.98 -18.77
CA LEU A 491 12.34 6.58 -17.76
C LEU A 491 11.57 7.76 -17.14
N ASP A 492 11.96 9.01 -17.41
CA ASP A 492 11.28 10.23 -16.95
C ASP A 492 10.30 10.79 -18.00
N LEU A 493 10.05 10.05 -19.09
CA LEU A 493 9.17 10.47 -20.19
C LEU A 493 7.75 10.80 -19.68
N LYS A 494 7.31 12.03 -19.95
CA LYS A 494 5.97 12.50 -19.57
C LYS A 494 4.91 12.03 -20.57
N LEU A 495 4.18 11.01 -20.17
CA LEU A 495 2.96 10.53 -20.84
C LEU A 495 1.73 10.90 -20.00
N GLN A 496 0.72 11.44 -20.68
CA GLN A 496 -0.64 11.60 -20.16
C GLN A 496 -1.59 10.72 -20.97
N ILE A 497 -2.40 9.94 -20.25
CA ILE A 497 -3.52 9.19 -20.81
C ILE A 497 -4.75 9.69 -20.09
N GLU A 498 -5.74 10.22 -20.78
CA GLU A 498 -6.92 10.78 -20.13
C GLU A 498 -8.21 10.37 -20.85
N GLU A 499 -9.31 10.37 -20.11
CA GLU A 499 -10.62 10.05 -20.67
C GLU A 499 -11.18 11.21 -21.47
N GLY A 500 -11.67 10.90 -22.67
CA GLY A 500 -12.33 11.83 -23.57
C GLY A 500 -11.76 11.76 -24.99
N THR A 501 -12.14 12.76 -25.78
CA THR A 501 -11.74 12.89 -27.18
C THR A 501 -10.80 14.05 -27.44
N GLN A 502 -10.58 14.90 -26.43
CA GLN A 502 -9.74 16.08 -26.51
C GLN A 502 -8.57 15.95 -25.55
N VAL A 503 -7.38 16.26 -26.03
CA VAL A 503 -6.17 16.33 -25.19
C VAL A 503 -6.15 17.63 -24.42
N THR A 504 -5.62 17.59 -23.21
CA THR A 504 -5.43 18.76 -22.34
C THR A 504 -3.94 18.95 -22.01
N PRO A 505 -3.53 20.11 -21.47
CA PRO A 505 -2.16 20.29 -21.00
C PRO A 505 -1.77 19.22 -19.98
N TYR A 506 -0.50 18.78 -20.06
CA TYR A 506 0.04 17.74 -19.19
C TYR A 506 -0.14 18.10 -17.70
N GLU A 507 -0.64 17.12 -16.94
CA GLU A 507 -0.73 17.11 -15.50
C GLU A 507 -0.19 15.75 -14.99
N SER A 508 0.64 15.80 -13.96
CA SER A 508 1.16 14.58 -13.33
C SER A 508 0.02 13.73 -12.76
N TYR A 509 0.23 12.42 -12.73
CA TYR A 509 -0.67 11.52 -12.04
C TYR A 509 -0.89 11.96 -10.59
N LEU A 510 -2.16 11.96 -10.17
CA LEU A 510 -2.51 12.15 -8.78
C LEU A 510 -3.60 11.14 -8.43
N SER A 511 -3.34 10.39 -7.37
CA SER A 511 -4.36 9.62 -6.69
C SER A 511 -4.24 9.79 -5.18
N ARG A 512 -5.38 9.96 -4.53
CA ARG A 512 -5.51 10.00 -3.08
C ARG A 512 -6.56 8.99 -2.68
N THR A 513 -6.27 8.20 -1.66
CA THR A 513 -7.25 7.31 -1.03
C THR A 513 -7.39 7.70 0.42
N GLN A 514 -8.62 7.72 0.90
CA GLN A 514 -8.94 7.79 2.32
C GLN A 514 -9.73 6.54 2.68
N THR A 515 -9.35 5.91 3.79
CA THR A 515 -9.94 4.66 4.26
C THR A 515 -10.75 4.92 5.52
N VAL A 516 -11.94 4.35 5.60
CA VAL A 516 -12.77 4.28 6.82
C VAL A 516 -13.28 2.86 7.02
N TYR A 517 -13.59 2.48 8.26
CA TYR A 517 -14.01 1.10 8.60
C TYR A 517 -15.42 1.11 9.15
N LEU A 518 -16.33 0.35 8.52
CA LEU A 518 -17.72 0.24 8.92
C LEU A 518 -17.93 -0.99 9.82
N ASN A 519 -18.79 -0.89 10.83
CA ASN A 519 -19.14 -2.04 11.68
C ASN A 519 -20.16 -2.98 11.02
N SER A 520 -20.82 -2.54 9.95
CA SER A 520 -21.67 -3.36 9.09
C SER A 520 -21.49 -2.92 7.62
N PRO A 521 -21.82 -3.77 6.62
CA PRO A 521 -21.80 -3.33 5.23
C PRO A 521 -22.89 -2.29 4.99
N LEU A 522 -22.74 -1.47 3.95
CA LEU A 522 -23.72 -0.42 3.65
C LEU A 522 -24.92 -1.04 2.93
N LEU A 523 -26.00 -1.30 3.67
CA LEU A 523 -27.20 -1.97 3.18
C LEU A 523 -28.00 -1.06 2.24
N LYS A 524 -29.01 -1.62 1.56
CA LYS A 524 -29.85 -0.87 0.62
C LYS A 524 -30.52 0.32 1.31
N GLY A 525 -30.14 1.54 0.91
CA GLY A 525 -30.71 2.77 1.44
C GLY A 525 -30.06 3.30 2.71
N ASP A 526 -29.14 2.54 3.33
CA ASP A 526 -28.24 3.08 4.34
C ASP A 526 -27.33 4.15 3.74
N GLU A 527 -26.86 5.08 4.56
CA GLU A 527 -26.07 6.22 4.10
C GLU A 527 -24.81 6.39 4.95
N LEU A 528 -23.66 6.55 4.30
CA LEU A 528 -22.52 7.21 4.93
C LEU A 528 -22.71 8.71 4.75
N VAL A 529 -22.81 9.45 5.84
CA VAL A 529 -23.13 10.89 5.84
C VAL A 529 -22.07 11.66 6.59
N CYS A 530 -21.53 12.68 5.93
CA CYS A 530 -20.61 13.62 6.53
C CYS A 530 -21.41 14.68 7.33
N ARG A 531 -21.12 14.81 8.62
CA ARG A 531 -21.73 15.81 9.52
C ARG A 531 -20.65 16.73 10.09
N GLU A 532 -21.03 17.82 10.75
CA GLU A 532 -20.07 18.82 11.24
C GLU A 532 -18.95 18.22 12.09
N ASP A 533 -19.27 17.22 12.91
CA ASP A 533 -18.42 16.61 13.93
C ASP A 533 -17.88 15.21 13.58
N GLY A 534 -18.06 14.75 12.34
CA GLY A 534 -17.48 13.50 11.85
C GLY A 534 -18.28 12.79 10.76
N LEU A 535 -17.93 11.53 10.52
CA LEU A 535 -18.59 10.63 9.57
C LEU A 535 -19.50 9.66 10.31
N TYR A 536 -20.72 9.49 9.79
CA TYR A 536 -21.75 8.64 10.38
C TYR A 536 -22.28 7.62 9.37
N HIS A 537 -22.57 6.41 9.84
CA HIS A 537 -23.39 5.43 9.15
C HIS A 537 -24.83 5.58 9.65
N HIS A 538 -25.71 6.03 8.77
CA HIS A 538 -27.16 6.08 9.01
C HIS A 538 -27.76 4.73 8.62
N HIS A 539 -28.05 3.92 9.62
CA HIS A 539 -28.68 2.61 9.47
C HIS A 539 -30.19 2.81 9.33
N LYS A 540 -30.73 2.45 8.17
CA LYS A 540 -32.17 2.34 7.91
C LYS A 540 -32.60 0.89 7.76
N MET A 541 -31.66 0.01 7.44
CA MET A 541 -31.90 -1.42 7.31
C MET A 541 -31.16 -2.20 8.39
N GLY A 542 -31.74 -3.32 8.80
CA GLY A 542 -31.10 -4.36 9.61
C GLY A 542 -30.74 -5.56 8.72
N LYS A 543 -29.78 -6.36 9.20
CA LYS A 543 -29.38 -7.62 8.57
C LYS A 543 -29.23 -8.69 9.63
N VAL A 544 -29.79 -9.87 9.37
CA VAL A 544 -29.69 -11.04 10.25
C VAL A 544 -29.50 -12.30 9.41
N VAL A 545 -28.76 -13.27 9.96
CA VAL A 545 -28.61 -14.61 9.37
C VAL A 545 -29.26 -15.61 10.30
N PHE A 546 -30.23 -16.37 9.79
CA PHE A 546 -30.83 -17.47 10.51
C PHE A 546 -30.22 -18.80 10.06
N ASN A 547 -29.52 -19.48 10.96
CA ASN A 547 -28.84 -20.75 10.78
C ASN A 547 -29.45 -21.90 11.61
N GLY A 548 -30.49 -21.64 12.41
CA GLY A 548 -31.19 -22.64 13.22
C GLY A 548 -30.59 -22.86 14.61
N ASP A 549 -29.68 -22.01 15.06
CA ASP A 549 -29.13 -22.05 16.41
C ASP A 549 -30.19 -21.72 17.48
N GLU A 550 -29.90 -22.10 18.72
CA GLU A 550 -30.87 -22.01 19.83
C GLU A 550 -31.20 -20.58 20.25
N ASP A 551 -30.29 -19.63 20.01
CA ASP A 551 -30.45 -18.20 20.31
C ASP A 551 -31.50 -17.51 19.42
N GLU A 552 -31.87 -18.11 18.29
CA GLU A 552 -32.82 -17.55 17.34
C GLU A 552 -34.29 -17.64 17.79
N GLY A 553 -34.61 -18.41 18.83
CA GLY A 553 -35.94 -18.38 19.47
C GLY A 553 -37.13 -18.81 18.60
N TRP A 554 -36.90 -19.62 17.56
CA TRP A 554 -37.94 -20.08 16.63
C TRP A 554 -39.11 -20.81 17.30
N LYS A 555 -40.32 -20.54 16.80
CA LYS A 555 -41.58 -21.16 17.24
C LYS A 555 -42.35 -21.70 16.05
N LEU A 556 -43.02 -22.83 16.24
CA LEU A 556 -43.88 -23.46 15.24
C LEU A 556 -45.35 -23.08 15.46
N VAL A 557 -46.03 -22.67 14.40
CA VAL A 557 -47.48 -22.56 14.30
C VAL A 557 -47.97 -23.51 13.22
N ILE A 558 -48.89 -24.40 13.61
CA ILE A 558 -49.56 -25.30 12.68
C ILE A 558 -50.86 -24.62 12.24
N GLY A 559 -50.94 -24.25 10.96
CA GLY A 559 -52.17 -23.72 10.37
C GLY A 559 -53.00 -24.84 9.74
N SER A 560 -54.30 -24.91 10.05
CA SER A 560 -55.23 -25.84 9.40
C SER A 560 -56.36 -25.05 8.71
N GLU A 561 -56.16 -24.66 7.46
CA GLU A 561 -57.24 -24.08 6.64
C GLU A 561 -57.91 -25.12 5.72
N LYS A 562 -57.28 -26.29 5.49
CA LYS A 562 -57.87 -27.42 4.75
C LYS A 562 -57.47 -28.78 5.36
N PRO A 563 -58.35 -29.80 5.34
CA PRO A 563 -58.09 -31.11 5.96
C PRO A 563 -56.90 -31.92 5.42
N ASN A 564 -56.36 -31.62 4.22
CA ASN A 564 -55.46 -32.53 3.49
C ASN A 564 -54.12 -31.90 3.01
N ALA A 565 -53.73 -30.72 3.51
CA ALA A 565 -52.43 -30.10 3.16
C ALA A 565 -51.92 -29.21 4.31
N PRO A 566 -51.28 -29.76 5.36
CA PRO A 566 -50.70 -28.96 6.42
C PRO A 566 -49.54 -28.11 5.86
N TYR A 567 -49.52 -26.83 6.21
CA TYR A 567 -48.33 -25.99 6.04
C TYR A 567 -47.82 -25.61 7.43
N TYR A 568 -46.51 -25.53 7.58
CA TYR A 568 -45.84 -25.25 8.85
C TYR A 568 -45.27 -23.86 8.80
N ARG A 569 -45.69 -22.99 9.74
CA ARG A 569 -45.15 -21.63 9.86
C ARG A 569 -44.19 -21.59 11.03
N TYR A 570 -42.97 -21.18 10.75
CA TYR A 570 -41.94 -20.93 11.74
C TYR A 570 -41.80 -19.43 11.89
N TYR A 571 -41.79 -18.94 13.12
CA TYR A 571 -41.59 -17.52 13.36
C TYR A 571 -40.62 -17.27 14.50
N THR A 572 -39.93 -16.16 14.40
CA THR A 572 -39.08 -15.61 15.45
C THR A 572 -39.31 -14.10 15.59
N PRO A 573 -39.30 -13.54 16.81
CA PRO A 573 -39.34 -12.09 16.99
C PRO A 573 -38.16 -11.41 16.30
N LEU A 574 -38.44 -10.38 15.52
CA LEU A 574 -37.47 -9.48 14.90
C LEU A 574 -37.81 -8.06 15.34
N THR A 575 -37.58 -7.78 16.62
CA THR A 575 -38.20 -6.68 17.37
C THR A 575 -37.83 -5.28 16.89
N ASP A 576 -36.70 -5.16 16.20
CA ASP A 576 -36.18 -3.93 15.60
C ASP A 576 -36.68 -3.72 14.17
N ALA A 577 -37.38 -4.68 13.57
CA ALA A 577 -37.96 -4.53 12.24
C ALA A 577 -39.22 -3.68 12.22
N LEU A 578 -39.35 -2.86 11.17
CA LEU A 578 -40.57 -2.15 10.86
C LEU A 578 -41.70 -3.17 10.56
N PRO A 579 -42.84 -3.12 11.29
CA PRO A 579 -43.94 -4.05 11.08
C PRO A 579 -44.45 -4.07 9.64
N SER A 580 -44.73 -5.26 9.11
CA SER A 580 -45.25 -5.46 7.74
C SER A 580 -44.39 -4.87 6.61
N SER A 581 -43.12 -4.54 6.89
CA SER A 581 -42.16 -4.11 5.87
C SER A 581 -41.77 -5.27 4.95
N VAL A 582 -41.31 -4.91 3.75
CA VAL A 582 -40.74 -5.88 2.80
C VAL A 582 -39.32 -6.20 3.25
N CYS A 583 -38.95 -7.47 3.19
CA CYS A 583 -37.57 -7.92 3.42
C CYS A 583 -36.96 -8.52 2.13
N LEU A 584 -35.65 -8.34 1.99
CA LEU A 584 -34.83 -9.07 1.02
C LEU A 584 -34.32 -10.34 1.69
N ASN A 585 -34.25 -11.43 0.94
CA ASN A 585 -33.73 -12.69 1.46
C ASN A 585 -33.09 -13.52 0.35
N ASN A 586 -32.26 -14.50 0.71
CA ASN A 586 -31.48 -15.32 -0.22
C ASN A 586 -32.10 -16.70 -0.56
N ARG A 587 -33.30 -17.05 -0.05
CA ARG A 587 -33.84 -18.44 -0.14
C ARG A 587 -35.29 -18.55 -0.58
N PHE A 588 -36.16 -17.65 -0.13
CA PHE A 588 -37.61 -17.73 -0.23
C PHE A 588 -38.21 -16.71 -1.18
N LYS A 589 -39.20 -17.16 -1.94
CA LYS A 589 -39.99 -16.36 -2.87
C LYS A 589 -40.59 -15.12 -2.21
N TYR A 590 -40.64 -14.03 -2.96
CA TYR A 590 -41.53 -12.92 -2.65
C TYR A 590 -42.93 -13.24 -3.18
N LEU A 591 -43.92 -13.34 -2.29
CA LEU A 591 -45.33 -13.53 -2.67
C LEU A 591 -46.17 -12.42 -2.05
N ALA A 592 -46.77 -11.57 -2.90
CA ALA A 592 -47.78 -10.62 -2.46
C ALA A 592 -49.07 -11.38 -2.10
N GLY A 593 -49.49 -11.33 -0.84
CA GLY A 593 -50.78 -11.85 -0.38
C GLY A 593 -50.76 -13.13 0.46
N SER A 594 -51.97 -13.57 0.84
CA SER A 594 -52.25 -14.62 1.83
C SER A 594 -52.25 -16.04 1.27
N SER A 595 -51.67 -16.30 0.08
CA SER A 595 -51.56 -17.68 -0.41
C SER A 595 -50.74 -18.51 0.58
N VAL A 596 -51.41 -19.48 1.21
CA VAL A 596 -50.88 -20.39 2.23
C VAL A 596 -50.25 -21.64 1.62
N GLU A 597 -50.34 -21.79 0.30
CA GLU A 597 -49.92 -22.99 -0.43
C GLU A 597 -48.50 -22.86 -1.02
N GLU A 598 -47.68 -21.89 -0.60
CA GLU A 598 -46.30 -21.72 -1.11
C GLU A 598 -45.29 -21.40 0.01
N GLU A 599 -44.07 -21.92 -0.13
CA GLU A 599 -42.97 -21.59 0.77
C GLU A 599 -42.51 -20.14 0.55
N LYS A 600 -42.50 -19.36 1.62
CA LYS A 600 -42.26 -17.91 1.58
C LYS A 600 -41.72 -17.40 2.90
N CYS A 601 -41.18 -16.19 2.90
CA CYS A 601 -40.88 -15.45 4.11
C CYS A 601 -41.48 -14.04 4.11
N TYR A 602 -41.78 -13.51 5.29
CA TYR A 602 -42.34 -12.17 5.46
C TYR A 602 -42.22 -11.67 6.90
N ILE A 603 -42.32 -10.35 7.07
CA ILE A 603 -42.40 -9.71 8.38
C ILE A 603 -43.88 -9.45 8.70
N THR A 604 -44.31 -9.91 9.87
CA THR A 604 -45.71 -9.76 10.34
C THR A 604 -45.97 -8.36 10.90
N THR A 605 -47.24 -8.06 11.18
CA THR A 605 -47.65 -6.82 11.88
C THR A 605 -47.12 -6.71 13.31
N ASN A 606 -46.65 -7.82 13.89
CA ASN A 606 -46.07 -7.87 15.23
C ASN A 606 -44.53 -7.97 15.18
N SER A 607 -43.92 -7.56 14.06
CA SER A 607 -42.46 -7.65 13.81
C SER A 607 -41.87 -9.04 14.05
N ASN A 608 -42.61 -10.11 13.76
CA ASN A 608 -42.02 -11.45 13.66
C ASN A 608 -41.59 -11.71 12.22
N PHE A 609 -40.36 -12.19 12.03
CA PHE A 609 -39.96 -12.82 10.80
C PHE A 609 -40.56 -14.22 10.74
N THR A 610 -41.28 -14.53 9.66
CA THR A 610 -42.01 -15.78 9.50
C THR A 610 -41.58 -16.47 8.21
N ILE A 611 -41.34 -17.77 8.28
CA ILE A 611 -41.10 -18.67 7.16
C ILE A 611 -42.21 -19.71 7.10
N THR A 612 -42.78 -19.94 5.92
CA THR A 612 -43.68 -21.06 5.66
C THR A 612 -42.91 -22.18 4.95
N LYS A 613 -42.99 -23.41 5.44
CA LYS A 613 -42.44 -24.64 4.82
C LYS A 613 -43.53 -25.71 4.67
N LYS A 614 -43.44 -26.52 3.63
CA LYS A 614 -44.39 -27.62 3.37
C LYS A 614 -43.90 -28.97 3.91
N ASP A 615 -42.64 -29.29 3.66
CA ASP A 615 -42.08 -30.64 3.91
C ASP A 615 -41.23 -30.71 5.18
N VAL A 616 -41.33 -29.70 6.04
CA VAL A 616 -40.62 -29.62 7.32
C VAL A 616 -41.68 -29.43 8.38
N SER A 617 -41.92 -30.46 9.20
CA SER A 617 -43.14 -30.58 10.00
C SER A 617 -42.96 -30.31 11.48
N THR A 618 -41.72 -30.38 11.95
CA THR A 618 -41.36 -30.15 13.35
C THR A 618 -40.39 -28.97 13.47
N LEU A 619 -40.30 -28.40 14.68
CA LEU A 619 -39.34 -27.34 14.97
C LEU A 619 -37.88 -27.82 14.87
N GLN A 620 -37.62 -29.07 15.28
CA GLN A 620 -36.27 -29.64 15.23
C GLN A 620 -35.81 -29.87 13.78
N GLU A 621 -36.68 -30.43 12.94
CA GLU A 621 -36.38 -30.60 11.51
C GLU A 621 -36.12 -29.26 10.83
N PHE A 622 -36.83 -28.21 11.22
CA PHE A 622 -36.64 -26.86 10.68
C PHE A 622 -35.31 -26.25 11.07
N LYS A 623 -34.90 -26.36 12.33
CA LYS A 623 -33.57 -25.93 12.77
C LYS A 623 -32.46 -26.66 12.03
N VAL A 624 -32.57 -27.99 11.88
CA VAL A 624 -31.61 -28.80 11.09
C VAL A 624 -31.59 -28.36 9.62
N TRP A 625 -32.76 -28.03 9.05
CA TRP A 625 -32.85 -27.53 7.69
C TRP A 625 -32.12 -26.18 7.54
N LEU A 626 -32.28 -25.25 8.48
CA LEU A 626 -31.60 -23.94 8.49
C LEU A 626 -30.08 -24.09 8.59
N GLN A 627 -29.56 -25.07 9.33
CA GLN A 627 -28.12 -25.32 9.42
C GLN A 627 -27.50 -25.65 8.05
N SER A 628 -28.25 -26.35 7.20
CA SER A 628 -27.83 -26.65 5.82
C SER A 628 -28.22 -25.55 4.83
N ASN A 629 -29.19 -24.70 5.18
CA ASN A 629 -29.78 -23.69 4.31
C ASN A 629 -29.95 -22.37 5.06
N PRO A 630 -28.85 -21.70 5.46
CA PRO A 630 -28.95 -20.47 6.21
C PRO A 630 -29.69 -19.40 5.39
N VAL A 631 -30.54 -18.65 6.09
CA VAL A 631 -31.42 -17.64 5.53
C VAL A 631 -30.94 -16.27 6.00
N THR A 632 -30.33 -15.52 5.09
CA THR A 632 -29.94 -14.14 5.32
C THR A 632 -31.10 -13.24 4.97
N VAL A 633 -31.44 -12.30 5.86
CA VAL A 633 -32.56 -11.37 5.70
C VAL A 633 -32.05 -9.95 5.89
N VAL A 634 -32.39 -9.06 4.96
CA VAL A 634 -32.22 -7.61 5.09
C VAL A 634 -33.61 -6.97 5.17
N TYR A 635 -33.87 -6.18 6.20
CA TYR A 635 -35.18 -5.66 6.55
C TYR A 635 -35.12 -4.20 6.96
N GLU A 636 -36.23 -3.48 6.87
CA GLU A 636 -36.30 -2.08 7.29
C GLU A 636 -36.39 -1.99 8.82
N LEU A 637 -35.61 -1.09 9.43
CA LEU A 637 -35.65 -0.85 10.87
C LEU A 637 -36.87 -0.01 11.24
N ALA A 638 -37.51 -0.35 12.36
CA ALA A 638 -38.60 0.45 12.92
C ALA A 638 -38.12 1.84 13.34
N GLU A 639 -36.89 1.94 13.85
CA GLU A 639 -36.24 3.18 14.26
C GLU A 639 -34.84 3.26 13.62
N PRO A 640 -34.68 4.00 12.50
CA PRO A 640 -33.36 4.28 11.94
C PRO A 640 -32.47 5.02 12.92
N TYR A 641 -31.18 4.74 12.91
CA TYR A 641 -30.22 5.35 13.84
C TYR A 641 -28.91 5.74 13.15
N HIS A 642 -28.15 6.62 13.80
CA HIS A 642 -26.84 7.05 13.31
C HIS A 642 -25.75 6.52 14.22
N GLU A 643 -24.80 5.81 13.62
CA GLU A 643 -23.59 5.33 14.27
C GLU A 643 -22.42 6.22 13.84
N LYS A 644 -21.65 6.74 14.80
CA LYS A 644 -20.44 7.50 14.47
C LYS A 644 -19.33 6.52 14.09
N ILE A 645 -18.79 6.69 12.89
CA ILE A 645 -17.75 5.81 12.32
C ILE A 645 -16.36 6.43 12.44
N SER A 646 -16.28 7.76 12.32
CA SER A 646 -15.01 8.49 12.42
C SER A 646 -15.25 9.90 12.93
N ASP A 647 -14.28 10.45 13.67
CA ASP A 647 -14.22 11.87 13.99
C ASP A 647 -13.83 12.70 12.76
N ASP A 648 -13.13 12.09 11.80
CA ASP A 648 -12.71 12.73 10.56
C ASP A 648 -13.78 12.59 9.47
N LYS A 649 -13.89 13.66 8.68
CA LYS A 649 -14.72 13.70 7.47
C LYS A 649 -14.02 12.99 6.31
N LEU A 650 -14.80 12.57 5.31
CA LEU A 650 -14.27 12.12 4.03
C LEU A 650 -13.86 13.34 3.18
N LEU A 651 -12.63 13.81 3.40
CA LEU A 651 -12.08 15.03 2.84
C LEU A 651 -10.75 14.74 2.16
N LEU A 652 -10.72 14.89 0.83
CA LEU A 652 -9.57 14.56 0.00
C LEU A 652 -9.12 15.75 -0.85
N GLU A 653 -7.82 15.83 -1.12
CA GLU A 653 -7.26 16.73 -2.14
C GLU A 653 -7.69 16.27 -3.53
N ILE A 654 -8.12 17.23 -4.35
CA ILE A 654 -8.45 17.00 -5.76
C ILE A 654 -7.52 17.77 -6.69
N PRO A 655 -7.13 17.21 -7.84
CA PRO A 655 -6.52 17.91 -8.96
C PRO A 655 -7.59 18.56 -9.85
N ASN A 656 -7.19 19.11 -11.01
CA ASN A 656 -8.16 19.54 -12.01
C ASN A 656 -8.84 18.33 -12.67
N SER A 657 -10.13 18.46 -12.99
CA SER A 657 -10.90 17.41 -13.68
C SER A 657 -10.83 16.05 -12.97
N ALA A 658 -10.95 16.09 -11.64
CA ALA A 658 -10.87 14.92 -10.78
C ALA A 658 -12.08 13.98 -10.95
N THR A 659 -11.85 12.72 -10.63
CA THR A 659 -12.89 11.69 -10.48
C THR A 659 -12.88 11.20 -9.04
N LEU A 660 -14.06 11.14 -8.43
CA LEU A 660 -14.27 10.54 -7.11
C LEU A 660 -14.85 9.14 -7.30
N SER A 661 -14.36 8.17 -6.53
CA SER A 661 -14.82 6.79 -6.63
C SER A 661 -14.73 6.05 -5.29
N VAL A 662 -15.47 4.96 -5.17
CA VAL A 662 -15.40 4.00 -4.06
C VAL A 662 -15.23 2.59 -4.61
N GLU A 663 -14.58 1.72 -3.85
CA GLU A 663 -14.33 0.34 -4.27
C GLU A 663 -15.26 -0.66 -3.58
N SER A 664 -16.32 -1.10 -4.29
CA SER A 664 -17.26 -2.12 -3.82
C SER A 664 -17.70 -3.03 -4.97
N VAL A 665 -17.85 -4.33 -4.73
CA VAL A 665 -18.40 -5.28 -5.72
C VAL A 665 -19.85 -4.93 -6.02
N ILE A 666 -20.65 -4.65 -5.00
CA ILE A 666 -22.02 -4.18 -5.15
C ILE A 666 -22.01 -2.66 -5.30
N PRO A 667 -22.41 -2.11 -6.45
CA PRO A 667 -22.34 -0.68 -6.67
C PRO A 667 -23.23 0.09 -5.70
N CYS A 668 -22.71 1.19 -5.18
CA CYS A 668 -23.50 2.16 -4.44
C CYS A 668 -24.66 2.65 -5.30
N THR A 669 -25.77 3.02 -4.68
CA THR A 669 -26.91 3.59 -5.43
C THR A 669 -26.56 4.98 -5.92
N SER A 670 -25.99 5.82 -5.06
CA SER A 670 -25.42 7.12 -5.43
C SER A 670 -24.28 7.55 -4.52
N ILE A 671 -23.50 8.49 -5.02
CA ILE A 671 -22.46 9.23 -4.30
C ILE A 671 -22.74 10.72 -4.55
N SER A 672 -22.71 11.52 -3.48
CA SER A 672 -22.74 12.98 -3.58
C SER A 672 -21.50 13.60 -2.95
N ALA A 673 -21.04 14.69 -3.55
CA ALA A 673 -19.82 15.37 -3.13
C ALA A 673 -19.85 16.86 -3.41
N THR A 674 -19.21 17.61 -2.52
CA THR A 674 -19.02 19.06 -2.63
C THR A 674 -17.53 19.35 -2.80
N TYR A 675 -17.16 20.03 -3.88
CA TYR A 675 -15.76 20.16 -4.30
C TYR A 675 -15.40 21.53 -4.83
N THR A 676 -14.10 21.84 -4.84
CA THR A 676 -13.58 23.08 -5.44
C THR A 676 -13.79 23.07 -6.95
N GLY A 677 -14.52 24.05 -7.49
CA GLY A 677 -14.75 24.18 -8.92
C GLY A 677 -14.59 25.60 -9.45
N ASN A 678 -14.65 25.74 -10.77
CA ASN A 678 -14.96 27.02 -11.41
C ASN A 678 -16.48 27.21 -11.44
N VAL A 679 -16.97 28.41 -11.16
CA VAL A 679 -18.38 28.75 -11.42
C VAL A 679 -18.66 28.42 -12.90
N PRO A 680 -19.73 27.67 -13.24
CA PRO A 680 -20.16 27.57 -14.62
C PRO A 680 -20.39 28.99 -15.13
N SER A 681 -19.75 29.36 -16.23
CA SER A 681 -20.24 30.45 -17.04
C SER A 681 -21.67 30.08 -17.45
N VAL A 682 -22.65 30.59 -16.70
CA VAL A 682 -24.01 30.69 -17.21
C VAL A 682 -23.90 31.66 -18.37
N TYR A 683 -24.20 31.16 -19.56
CA TYR A 683 -24.17 31.87 -20.84
C TYR A 683 -24.47 33.37 -20.72
N GLY A 684 -23.55 34.20 -21.21
CA GLY A 684 -23.86 35.55 -21.72
C GLY A 684 -23.72 36.72 -20.73
N LEU A 685 -22.51 37.00 -20.25
CA LEU A 685 -22.11 38.37 -19.97
C LEU A 685 -20.72 38.58 -20.58
N GLU A 686 -20.66 39.44 -21.58
CA GLU A 686 -19.41 39.92 -22.18
C GLU A 686 -18.51 40.47 -21.08
N GLU A 687 -17.21 40.17 -21.18
CA GLU A 687 -16.16 40.78 -20.37
C GLU A 687 -16.25 42.30 -20.49
N THR A 688 -16.90 42.95 -19.54
CA THR A 688 -16.69 44.38 -19.30
C THR A 688 -15.65 44.48 -18.20
N GLY A 689 -14.42 44.73 -18.62
CA GLY A 689 -13.27 44.93 -17.74
C GLY A 689 -13.44 46.13 -16.82
N ILE A 690 -14.13 45.95 -15.70
CA ILE A 690 -14.16 46.92 -14.61
C ILE A 690 -13.60 46.23 -13.36
N THR A 691 -12.30 46.43 -13.14
CA THR A 691 -11.66 46.14 -11.85
C THR A 691 -12.21 47.09 -10.80
N ASN A 692 -13.07 46.60 -9.91
CA ASN A 692 -13.48 47.34 -8.71
C ASN A 692 -12.28 47.41 -7.75
N THR A 693 -11.65 48.58 -7.70
CA THR A 693 -10.50 48.94 -6.86
C THR A 693 -10.79 48.93 -5.35
N ASN A 694 -12.06 48.80 -4.95
CA ASN A 694 -12.46 48.83 -3.54
C ASN A 694 -12.15 47.52 -2.79
N ASP A 695 -12.19 46.36 -3.45
CA ASP A 695 -11.95 45.06 -2.77
C ASP A 695 -10.47 44.82 -2.46
N ILE A 696 -9.56 45.41 -3.26
CA ILE A 696 -8.12 45.37 -3.03
C ILE A 696 -7.75 46.19 -1.78
N ALA A 697 -8.46 47.29 -1.51
CA ALA A 697 -8.19 48.14 -0.34
C ALA A 697 -8.54 47.45 0.99
N VAL A 698 -9.61 46.65 1.02
CA VAL A 698 -10.02 45.86 2.20
C VAL A 698 -9.06 44.69 2.42
N THR A 699 -8.63 44.02 1.34
CA THR A 699 -7.70 42.88 1.38
C THR A 699 -6.31 43.29 1.88
N GLN A 700 -5.81 44.46 1.45
CA GLN A 700 -4.52 44.97 1.93
C GLN A 700 -4.58 45.34 3.42
N THR A 701 -5.70 45.89 3.88
CA THR A 701 -5.88 46.27 5.29
C THR A 701 -5.93 45.04 6.21
N ALA A 702 -6.51 43.92 5.75
CA ALA A 702 -6.53 42.65 6.47
C ALA A 702 -5.14 41.95 6.49
N VAL A 703 -4.40 42.02 5.38
CA VAL A 703 -3.02 41.51 5.29
C VAL A 703 -2.07 42.31 6.18
N ASP A 704 -2.24 43.63 6.22
CA ASP A 704 -1.46 44.50 7.12
C ASP A 704 -1.77 44.20 8.60
N PHE A 705 -3.03 43.88 8.95
CA PHE A 705 -3.42 43.45 10.30
C PHE A 705 -2.82 42.08 10.71
N LEU A 706 -2.73 41.12 9.79
CA LEU A 706 -2.12 39.79 10.02
C LEU A 706 -0.59 39.83 10.10
N LEU A 707 0.05 40.73 9.35
CA LEU A 707 1.48 40.97 9.49
C LEU A 707 1.83 41.63 10.84
N MET A 708 0.89 42.36 11.45
CA MET A 708 1.04 42.92 12.80
C MET A 708 0.95 41.90 13.93
N SER A 709 0.13 40.86 13.80
CA SER A 709 -0.01 39.82 14.85
C SER A 709 1.18 38.85 14.90
N SER A 710 1.96 38.76 13.82
CA SER A 710 3.11 37.86 13.68
C SER A 710 4.47 38.50 13.99
N MET A 711 4.56 39.83 14.09
CA MET A 711 5.77 40.53 14.53
C MET A 711 5.88 40.51 16.06
N GLY A 712 6.73 39.63 16.59
CA GLY A 712 6.89 39.38 18.03
C GLY A 712 7.16 40.62 18.89
N ALA A 713 6.71 40.54 20.15
CA ALA A 713 6.72 41.57 21.20
C ALA A 713 8.08 42.29 21.44
N VAL A 714 9.19 41.75 20.91
CA VAL A 714 10.55 42.28 21.11
C VAL A 714 10.82 43.55 20.27
N MET A 715 10.26 43.67 19.06
CA MET A 715 10.41 44.91 18.26
C MET A 715 9.41 46.00 18.69
N MET A 716 8.31 45.62 19.35
CA MET A 716 7.33 46.57 19.91
C MET A 716 7.77 47.21 21.23
N MET A 717 8.68 46.58 21.99
CA MET A 717 9.18 47.16 23.24
C MET A 717 10.17 48.32 23.02
N SER A 718 10.84 48.43 21.87
CA SER A 718 11.78 49.53 21.61
C SER A 718 11.11 50.88 21.37
N PHE A 719 9.85 50.91 20.93
CA PHE A 719 9.11 52.16 20.68
C PHE A 719 8.32 52.68 21.88
N LYS A 720 8.08 51.84 22.90
CA LYS A 720 7.33 52.24 24.11
C LYS A 720 8.13 53.10 25.09
N ASN A 721 9.46 53.15 24.96
CA ASN A 721 10.28 53.78 25.99
C ASN A 721 10.38 55.31 25.93
N ASN A 722 9.77 55.99 24.95
CA ASN A 722 9.92 57.45 24.87
C ASN A 722 8.69 58.32 24.54
N THR A 723 7.48 57.80 24.34
CA THR A 723 6.33 58.69 24.06
C THR A 723 5.03 58.18 24.68
N LYS A 724 4.43 59.01 25.54
CA LYS A 724 3.07 58.82 26.05
C LYS A 724 2.08 59.08 24.91
N GLY A 725 1.39 58.04 24.44
CA GLY A 725 0.06 58.17 23.84
C GLY A 725 -0.11 57.97 22.33
N GLY A 726 0.84 57.39 21.59
CA GLY A 726 0.66 57.15 20.14
C GLY A 726 -0.16 55.89 19.82
N ASN A 727 -1.15 55.99 18.92
CA ASN A 727 -1.86 54.82 18.39
C ASN A 727 -0.89 53.87 17.67
N ASN A 728 -1.01 52.56 17.91
CA ASN A 728 -0.11 51.53 17.35
C ASN A 728 -0.01 51.58 15.80
N MET A 729 -1.06 52.07 15.13
CA MET A 729 -1.10 52.24 13.67
C MET A 729 -0.26 53.42 13.16
N GLY A 730 -0.26 54.56 13.85
CA GLY A 730 0.55 55.72 13.45
C GLY A 730 2.05 55.42 13.50
N ALA A 731 2.50 54.69 14.54
CA ALA A 731 3.89 54.25 14.68
C ALA A 731 4.33 53.26 13.60
N TYR A 732 3.44 52.32 13.22
CA TYR A 732 3.71 51.39 12.12
C TYR A 732 3.91 52.12 10.79
N PHE A 733 2.97 53.01 10.44
CA PHE A 733 3.05 53.77 9.20
C PHE A 733 4.29 54.65 9.16
N ALA A 734 4.61 55.36 10.25
CA ALA A 734 5.84 56.12 10.35
C ALA A 734 7.07 55.23 10.12
N SER A 735 7.14 54.03 10.71
CA SER A 735 8.27 53.10 10.49
C SER A 735 8.42 52.64 9.04
N ARG A 736 7.31 52.35 8.36
CA ARG A 736 7.33 51.94 6.95
C ARG A 736 7.72 53.11 6.04
N ILE A 737 7.32 54.33 6.37
CA ILE A 737 7.73 55.56 5.67
C ILE A 737 9.23 55.83 5.88
N MET A 738 9.76 55.73 7.11
CA MET A 738 11.20 55.87 7.39
C MET A 738 12.04 54.85 6.62
N LYS A 739 11.53 53.63 6.45
CA LYS A 739 12.15 52.56 5.65
C LYS A 739 11.92 52.70 4.15
N LYS A 740 11.26 53.77 3.69
CA LYS A 740 10.87 54.02 2.28
C LYS A 740 10.02 52.92 1.65
N ALA A 741 9.39 52.08 2.48
CA ALA A 741 8.49 51.02 2.04
C ALA A 741 7.09 51.54 1.72
N LEU A 742 6.72 52.70 2.26
CA LEU A 742 5.51 53.45 1.94
C LEU A 742 5.87 54.91 1.71
N LYS A 743 5.08 55.60 0.88
CA LYS A 743 5.19 57.05 0.70
C LYS A 743 4.24 57.76 1.65
N TYR A 744 4.71 58.83 2.28
CA TYR A 744 3.95 59.61 3.25
C TYR A 744 2.59 60.08 2.67
N GLU A 745 2.61 60.65 1.46
CA GLU A 745 1.42 61.18 0.79
C GLU A 745 0.32 60.14 0.54
N ASP A 746 0.70 58.91 0.20
CA ASP A 746 -0.26 57.83 -0.08
C ASP A 746 -0.89 57.29 1.21
N VAL A 747 -0.11 57.28 2.30
CA VAL A 747 -0.60 56.86 3.60
C VAL A 747 -1.58 57.89 4.16
N ILE A 748 -1.25 59.19 4.12
CA ILE A 748 -2.13 60.22 4.66
C ILE A 748 -3.42 60.37 3.85
N ARG A 749 -3.36 60.19 2.52
CA ARG A 749 -4.57 60.20 1.69
C ARG A 749 -5.54 59.06 2.05
N LYS A 750 -4.99 57.91 2.45
CA LYS A 750 -5.77 56.70 2.75
C LYS A 750 -6.18 56.58 4.22
N TYR A 751 -5.36 57.09 5.14
CA TYR A 751 -5.57 57.04 6.58
C TYR A 751 -5.28 58.41 7.24
N PRO A 752 -6.08 59.45 6.92
CA PRO A 752 -5.86 60.80 7.41
C PRO A 752 -5.94 60.91 8.94
N GLU A 753 -6.66 60.00 9.60
CA GLU A 753 -6.84 59.95 11.05
C GLU A 753 -5.54 59.71 11.84
N PHE A 754 -4.50 59.15 11.21
CA PHE A 754 -3.20 58.93 11.86
C PHE A 754 -2.14 59.97 11.51
N LYS A 755 -2.52 61.02 10.75
CA LYS A 755 -1.56 62.03 10.27
C LYS A 755 -0.78 62.69 11.39
N GLU A 756 -1.45 63.12 12.46
CA GLU A 756 -0.79 63.80 13.58
C GLU A 756 0.23 62.90 14.29
N ASP A 757 -0.10 61.62 14.50
CA ASP A 757 0.79 60.64 15.13
C ASP A 757 2.00 60.33 14.23
N ILE A 758 1.77 60.14 12.92
CA ILE A 758 2.84 59.87 11.95
C ILE A 758 3.78 61.06 11.86
N ASP A 759 3.24 62.28 11.75
CA ASP A 759 4.02 63.52 11.68
C ASP A 759 4.86 63.73 12.93
N PHE A 760 4.27 63.51 14.10
CA PHE A 760 4.97 63.62 15.37
C PHE A 760 6.15 62.65 15.44
N ILE A 761 5.93 61.38 15.08
CA ILE A 761 6.96 60.34 15.13
C ILE A 761 8.08 60.62 14.12
N LEU A 762 7.75 60.92 12.87
CA LEU A 762 8.74 61.24 11.83
C LEU A 762 9.60 62.45 12.20
N ARG A 763 9.00 63.51 12.77
CA ARG A 763 9.76 64.67 13.28
C ARG A 763 10.64 64.30 14.47
N SER A 764 10.12 63.50 15.41
CA SER A 764 10.86 63.12 16.63
C SER A 764 12.07 62.23 16.34
N GLU A 765 12.00 61.40 15.30
CA GLU A 765 13.07 60.48 14.87
C GLU A 765 14.01 61.11 13.83
N GLY A 766 13.86 62.39 13.51
CA GLY A 766 14.75 63.11 12.58
C GLY A 766 14.46 62.88 11.08
N TYR A 767 13.31 62.29 10.74
CA TYR A 767 12.82 62.04 9.38
C TYR A 767 11.69 63.01 8.96
N GLY A 768 11.68 64.22 9.54
CA GLY A 768 10.67 65.23 9.25
C GLY A 768 10.70 65.75 7.80
N ASP A 769 11.79 65.51 7.07
CA ASP A 769 11.96 65.77 5.65
C ASP A 769 11.10 64.88 4.75
N LEU A 770 10.63 63.73 5.26
CA LEU A 770 9.74 62.82 4.55
C LEU A 770 8.26 63.25 4.61
N ILE A 771 7.93 64.26 5.43
CA ILE A 771 6.58 64.83 5.53
C ILE A 771 6.37 65.79 4.37
N VAL A 772 5.33 65.53 3.57
CA VAL A 772 4.94 66.37 2.44
C VAL A 772 3.65 67.13 2.81
N GLU A 773 3.61 68.45 2.60
CA GLU A 773 2.35 69.19 2.70
C GLU A 773 1.42 68.74 1.57
N LEU A 774 0.26 68.21 1.95
CA LEU A 774 -0.78 67.69 1.06
C LEU A 774 -1.95 68.66 0.91
#